data_AF-A0AAD3DCQ5-F1
#
_entry.id   AF-A0AAD3DCQ5-F1
#
_cell.length_a   1.000
_cell.length_b   1.000
_cell.length_c   1.000
_cell.angle_alpha   90.00
_cell.angle_beta   90.00
_cell.angle_gamma   90.00
#
_symmetry.space_group_name_H-M   'P 1'
#
loop_
_entity.id
_entity.type
_entity.pdbx_description
1 polymer ?
#
loop_
_entity_poly.entity_id
_entity_poly.type
_entity_poly.pdbx_seq_one_letter_code
_entity_poly.pdbx_strand_id
1 'polypeptide(L)'
;MHLPTRGKVSSRKKMVTSLIFTCAIFVYFDFLQPTQVSRYLTSNQVDLSEFQIDTFPLIHSDVPTDEELLSKVKESKGETDNEDFDEEATRISIDQMFYMNLDEDIEKSKKMEDWLSWFLPNRGIPFYRLPLMKGLPYVCDFEDEEKCIRESGKVDTLLHLMQSNEYNTRGTSLNLQDDVEITDMHKLRLAANLVPDDWDVIRFDCSLESDNSLPNLNNYVFQTNQGREIRPFLDNSRIMLLRDDKFEKIADAINILPRQELDAALSFKKINSYCVNVGIGHRFEIKPSRPISYTFFSPLHKEDQHDDMIDVWKKEWEMAGFEPRILTIEDAMKNPYFDTMKEEVEKVFSADIYNAYCLYRYLAIANVGGIMSDYDTMPLYLSTEEANTLVNDGKFTSYERHVPSLISASKEEWQRVAQLLTEQISKSDSWLKSDMLLLREVGRDPSNDVNLDSGRSILGRVSYIKGEKQNVDCNAVHHKRAIHISHASVDWLQKRADEFGIDPNLPRTKVAETYMNDFREQFSRYFASSSLARAQYCFSQKERNQKSKHVAVNTTGTTIDSPQSEKEKKTGSVEKQPSTVTTNVHRGQLSRADTLPTSNRGKDKAAVSKGKKRKKSSRKVSSKSKRKTAITREDWEAGKQIRFSDITKSTSKVSKKKQQKDGSDDAFDLLDMMNQF
;
A
#
# COMPACT_ATOMS: atom_id res chain seq x y z
N MET A 1 -52.06 44.07 -37.55
CA MET A 1 -52.58 43.24 -38.67
C MET A 1 -52.93 41.87 -38.13
N HIS A 2 -54.04 41.32 -38.64
CA HIS A 2 -54.82 40.20 -38.11
C HIS A 2 -54.17 38.80 -38.20
N LEU A 3 -54.61 37.95 -37.27
CA LEU A 3 -54.56 36.47 -37.18
C LEU A 3 -54.97 35.72 -38.48
N PRO A 4 -54.64 34.42 -38.64
CA PRO A 4 -55.40 33.27 -38.05
C PRO A 4 -54.51 32.14 -37.49
N THR A 5 -54.68 31.66 -36.24
CA THR A 5 -55.58 30.61 -35.71
C THR A 5 -55.51 29.18 -36.29
N ARG A 6 -55.25 28.24 -35.35
CA ARG A 6 -55.75 26.86 -35.18
C ARG A 6 -55.09 25.67 -35.92
N GLY A 7 -54.49 24.80 -35.09
CA GLY A 7 -54.47 23.35 -35.27
C GLY A 7 -54.34 22.65 -33.91
N LYS A 8 -55.44 22.10 -33.38
CA LYS A 8 -55.44 21.19 -32.23
C LYS A 8 -55.12 19.78 -32.73
N VAL A 9 -54.12 19.12 -32.16
CA VAL A 9 -54.06 17.65 -32.14
C VAL A 9 -53.77 17.17 -30.73
N SER A 10 -54.59 16.22 -30.31
CA SER A 10 -54.59 15.52 -29.04
C SER A 10 -53.65 14.33 -29.11
N SER A 11 -52.76 14.15 -28.13
CA SER A 11 -52.47 12.82 -27.61
C SER A 11 -51.97 12.90 -26.17
N ARG A 12 -52.52 11.98 -25.38
CA ARG A 12 -52.37 11.82 -23.94
C ARG A 12 -51.14 10.96 -23.62
N LYS A 13 -50.59 11.24 -22.44
CA LYS A 13 -50.03 10.28 -21.46
C LYS A 13 -48.86 9.42 -21.94
N LYS A 14 -47.64 9.78 -21.49
CA LYS A 14 -46.57 8.88 -21.03
C LYS A 14 -45.33 9.72 -20.64
N MET A 15 -45.37 10.49 -19.56
CA MET A 15 -44.15 11.11 -19.00
C MET A 15 -44.34 11.74 -17.60
N VAL A 16 -44.96 11.02 -16.65
CA VAL A 16 -44.98 11.47 -15.24
C VAL A 16 -44.66 10.35 -14.24
N THR A 17 -44.62 9.08 -14.65
CA THR A 17 -44.38 7.98 -13.70
C THR A 17 -42.90 7.63 -13.45
N SER A 18 -41.96 8.18 -14.22
CA SER A 18 -40.53 7.81 -14.10
C SER A 18 -39.69 8.75 -13.22
N LEU A 19 -40.18 9.95 -12.90
CA LEU A 19 -39.42 10.92 -12.07
C LEU A 19 -39.74 10.84 -10.58
N ILE A 20 -40.90 10.27 -10.22
CA ILE A 20 -41.33 10.15 -8.81
C ILE A 20 -40.76 8.87 -8.16
N PHE A 21 -40.39 7.85 -8.94
CA PHE A 21 -39.81 6.61 -8.40
C PHE A 21 -38.33 6.75 -8.01
N THR A 22 -37.57 7.59 -8.69
CA THR A 22 -36.12 7.76 -8.44
C THR A 22 -35.82 8.67 -7.25
N CYS A 23 -36.67 9.67 -6.98
CA CYS A 23 -36.53 10.54 -5.80
C CYS A 23 -37.02 9.89 -4.49
N ALA A 24 -37.93 8.91 -4.55
CA ALA A 24 -38.43 8.23 -3.36
C ALA A 24 -37.46 7.19 -2.78
N ILE A 25 -36.53 6.66 -3.59
CA ILE A 25 -35.57 5.63 -3.15
C ILE A 25 -34.36 6.26 -2.46
N PHE A 26 -33.92 7.46 -2.86
CA PHE A 26 -32.78 8.13 -2.24
C PHE A 26 -33.08 8.71 -0.85
N VAL A 27 -34.31 9.17 -0.60
CA VAL A 27 -34.69 9.75 0.70
C VAL A 27 -34.97 8.69 1.78
N TYR A 28 -35.15 7.42 1.41
CA TYR A 28 -35.50 6.36 2.37
C TYR A 28 -34.31 5.63 2.99
N PHE A 29 -33.10 5.77 2.44
CA PHE A 29 -31.90 5.06 2.93
C PHE A 29 -31.11 5.83 4.00
N ASP A 30 -31.28 7.14 4.12
CA ASP A 30 -30.56 7.96 5.11
C ASP A 30 -31.13 7.88 6.54
N PHE A 31 -32.27 7.21 6.74
CA PHE A 31 -32.96 7.17 8.04
C PHE A 31 -33.09 5.77 8.69
N LEU A 32 -32.55 4.72 8.08
CA LEU A 32 -32.65 3.37 8.67
C LEU A 32 -31.43 3.03 9.51
N GLN A 33 -31.67 2.77 10.80
CA GLN A 33 -30.65 2.20 11.67
C GLN A 33 -30.14 0.85 11.11
N PRO A 34 -28.84 0.51 11.29
CA PRO A 34 -28.19 -0.66 10.70
C PRO A 34 -28.91 -2.00 10.92
N THR A 35 -29.74 -2.11 11.96
CA THR A 35 -30.50 -3.30 12.32
C THR A 35 -31.70 -3.57 11.41
N GLN A 36 -32.22 -2.58 10.68
CA GLN A 36 -33.36 -2.76 9.76
C GLN A 36 -32.93 -3.23 8.36
N VAL A 37 -31.76 -2.80 7.89
CA VAL A 37 -31.18 -3.22 6.60
C VAL A 37 -30.87 -4.72 6.62
N SER A 38 -30.38 -5.25 7.75
CA SER A 38 -30.10 -6.69 7.91
C SER A 38 -31.36 -7.56 7.84
N ARG A 39 -32.52 -7.10 8.34
CA ARG A 39 -33.80 -7.84 8.25
C ARG A 39 -34.42 -7.78 6.85
N TYR A 40 -34.26 -6.66 6.15
CA TYR A 40 -34.79 -6.51 4.79
C TYR A 40 -34.03 -7.40 3.78
N LEU A 41 -32.71 -7.54 3.96
CA LEU A 41 -31.87 -8.42 3.12
C LEU A 41 -32.03 -9.91 3.42
N THR A 42 -32.55 -10.28 4.61
CA THR A 42 -32.81 -11.69 4.95
C THR A 42 -34.22 -12.15 4.59
N SER A 43 -35.19 -11.24 4.44
CA SER A 43 -36.58 -11.62 4.09
C SER A 43 -36.85 -11.71 2.59
N ASN A 44 -36.11 -10.96 1.78
CA ASN A 44 -36.23 -10.99 0.33
C ASN A 44 -35.02 -11.74 -0.21
N GLN A 45 -35.21 -12.97 -0.71
CA GLN A 45 -34.20 -13.73 -1.44
C GLN A 45 -33.80 -12.97 -2.72
N VAL A 46 -33.03 -11.89 -2.58
CA VAL A 46 -32.41 -11.20 -3.69
C VAL A 46 -31.19 -12.01 -4.06
N ASP A 47 -31.30 -12.78 -5.13
CA ASP A 47 -30.20 -13.50 -5.72
C ASP A 47 -29.26 -12.49 -6.39
N LEU A 48 -28.21 -12.09 -5.67
CA LEU A 48 -27.19 -11.15 -6.14
C LEU A 48 -26.14 -11.84 -7.03
N SER A 49 -26.34 -13.10 -7.42
CA SER A 49 -25.41 -13.80 -8.32
C SER A 49 -25.43 -13.31 -9.77
N GLU A 50 -26.41 -12.48 -10.16
CA GLU A 50 -26.50 -11.90 -11.51
C GLU A 50 -25.85 -10.51 -11.68
N PHE A 51 -25.34 -9.88 -10.61
CA PHE A 51 -24.55 -8.64 -10.75
C PHE A 51 -23.06 -8.98 -10.96
N GLN A 52 -22.73 -9.44 -12.17
CA GLN A 52 -21.35 -9.40 -12.67
C GLN A 52 -21.00 -7.94 -12.97
N ILE A 53 -20.25 -7.31 -12.06
CA ILE A 53 -19.40 -6.18 -12.46
C ILE A 53 -18.26 -6.83 -13.24
N ASP A 54 -18.30 -6.70 -14.57
CA ASP A 54 -17.19 -7.09 -15.44
C ASP A 54 -16.00 -6.16 -15.16
N THR A 55 -15.25 -6.47 -14.10
CA THR A 55 -13.85 -6.07 -14.03
C THR A 55 -13.14 -6.87 -15.10
N PHE A 56 -12.99 -6.27 -16.29
CA PHE A 56 -12.13 -6.82 -17.33
C PHE A 56 -10.75 -7.04 -16.70
N PRO A 57 -10.23 -8.28 -16.67
CA PRO A 57 -8.83 -8.46 -16.37
C PRO A 57 -8.09 -7.73 -17.47
N LEU A 58 -7.38 -6.64 -17.13
CA LEU A 58 -6.17 -6.32 -17.87
C LEU A 58 -5.42 -7.64 -17.93
N ILE A 59 -5.35 -8.22 -19.13
CA ILE A 59 -4.46 -9.35 -19.37
C ILE A 59 -3.09 -8.75 -19.07
N HIS A 60 -2.62 -8.93 -17.84
CA HIS A 60 -1.21 -8.79 -17.51
C HIS A 60 -0.55 -9.92 -18.28
N SER A 61 -0.37 -9.73 -19.58
CA SER A 61 0.62 -10.46 -20.35
C SER A 61 1.90 -10.31 -19.57
N ASP A 62 2.53 -11.44 -19.24
CA ASP A 62 3.77 -11.48 -18.50
C ASP A 62 4.72 -10.43 -19.08
N VAL A 63 4.94 -9.37 -18.30
CA VAL A 63 5.79 -8.24 -18.70
C VAL A 63 7.19 -8.83 -18.85
N PRO A 64 7.79 -8.83 -20.06
CA PRO A 64 9.04 -9.54 -20.29
C PRO A 64 10.16 -8.93 -19.44
N THR A 65 11.06 -9.78 -18.95
CA THR A 65 12.28 -9.33 -18.27
C THR A 65 13.30 -8.83 -19.29
N ASP A 66 14.31 -8.08 -18.82
CA ASP A 66 15.37 -7.58 -19.70
C ASP A 66 16.17 -8.73 -20.33
N GLU A 67 16.38 -9.84 -19.61
CA GLU A 67 17.05 -11.03 -20.14
C GLU A 67 16.24 -11.70 -21.26
N GLU A 68 14.91 -11.73 -21.12
CA GLU A 68 14.02 -12.27 -22.14
C GLU A 68 14.06 -11.40 -23.41
N LEU A 69 13.99 -10.08 -23.26
CA LEU A 69 14.10 -9.14 -24.38
C LEU A 69 15.47 -9.25 -25.05
N LEU A 70 16.55 -9.31 -24.28
CA LEU A 70 17.91 -9.42 -24.81
C LEU A 70 18.11 -10.73 -25.58
N SER A 71 17.59 -11.84 -25.07
CA SER A 71 17.59 -13.13 -25.77
C SER A 71 16.88 -13.05 -27.12
N LYS A 72 15.72 -12.37 -27.17
CA LYS A 72 14.95 -12.17 -28.40
C LYS A 72 15.64 -11.24 -29.40
N VAL A 73 16.37 -10.22 -28.93
CA VAL A 73 17.20 -9.36 -29.78
C VAL A 73 18.36 -10.15 -30.41
N LYS A 74 19.00 -11.04 -29.66
CA LYS A 74 20.06 -11.91 -30.19
C LYS A 74 19.52 -12.89 -31.23
N GLU A 75 18.37 -13.50 -30.95
CA GLU A 75 17.68 -14.42 -31.86
C GLU A 75 17.32 -13.73 -33.19
N SER A 76 16.76 -12.52 -33.14
CA SER A 76 16.38 -11.77 -34.36
C SER A 76 17.57 -11.36 -35.22
N LYS A 77 18.76 -11.17 -34.60
CA LYS A 77 20.00 -10.82 -35.29
C LYS A 77 20.77 -12.03 -35.82
N GLY A 78 20.41 -13.25 -35.42
CA GLY A 78 21.15 -14.46 -35.79
C GLY A 78 22.54 -14.54 -35.15
N GLU A 79 22.77 -13.84 -34.03
CA GLU A 79 24.04 -13.87 -33.29
C GLU A 79 24.09 -15.13 -32.40
N THR A 80 25.19 -15.88 -32.46
CA THR A 80 25.41 -17.09 -31.62
C THR A 80 26.19 -16.74 -30.35
N ASP A 81 25.90 -17.44 -29.26
CA ASP A 81 26.16 -17.15 -27.82
C ASP A 81 27.58 -16.76 -27.30
N ASN A 82 28.56 -16.35 -28.13
CA ASN A 82 29.96 -16.22 -27.69
C ASN A 82 30.61 -14.83 -27.79
N GLU A 83 29.88 -13.78 -28.17
CA GLU A 83 30.43 -12.42 -28.13
C GLU A 83 29.76 -11.63 -27.01
N ASP A 84 30.58 -10.97 -26.18
CA ASP A 84 30.14 -10.01 -25.18
C ASP A 84 29.27 -8.98 -25.90
N PHE A 85 27.95 -9.10 -25.73
CA PHE A 85 27.00 -8.19 -26.35
C PHE A 85 27.23 -6.83 -25.73
N ASP A 86 27.93 -5.98 -26.45
CA ASP A 86 28.17 -4.61 -26.04
C ASP A 86 26.81 -3.94 -25.92
N GLU A 87 26.42 -3.59 -24.70
CA GLU A 87 25.15 -2.95 -24.38
C GLU A 87 25.01 -1.61 -25.13
N GLU A 88 26.13 -1.04 -25.59
CA GLU A 88 26.21 0.15 -26.43
C GLU A 88 25.81 -0.12 -27.90
N ALA A 89 25.68 -1.38 -28.33
CA ALA A 89 25.29 -1.79 -29.68
C ALA A 89 23.76 -1.87 -29.91
N THR A 90 22.97 -1.15 -29.11
CA THR A 90 21.57 -0.89 -29.48
C THR A 90 21.53 -0.03 -30.75
N ARG A 91 20.90 -0.51 -31.83
CA ARG A 91 20.93 0.15 -33.15
C ARG A 91 20.15 1.45 -33.18
N ILE A 92 19.13 1.56 -32.33
CA ILE A 92 18.23 2.71 -32.28
C ILE A 92 18.73 3.65 -31.18
N SER A 93 19.43 4.71 -31.59
CA SER A 93 19.66 5.87 -30.74
C SER A 93 18.36 6.67 -30.61
N ILE A 94 18.17 7.34 -29.47
CA ILE A 94 17.09 8.31 -29.29
C ILE A 94 17.78 9.66 -29.17
N ASP A 95 17.65 10.47 -30.22
CA ASP A 95 18.44 11.68 -30.39
C ASP A 95 17.75 12.89 -29.73
N GLN A 96 16.43 12.87 -29.65
CA GLN A 96 15.65 13.82 -28.85
C GLN A 96 14.31 13.25 -28.39
N MET A 97 13.73 13.94 -27.41
CA MET A 97 12.40 13.67 -26.88
C MET A 97 11.45 14.85 -27.08
N PHE A 98 10.22 14.56 -27.45
CA PHE A 98 9.12 15.52 -27.48
C PHE A 98 8.00 15.01 -26.60
N TYR A 99 7.33 15.91 -25.88
CA TYR A 99 6.10 15.55 -25.18
C TYR A 99 4.99 16.56 -25.50
N MET A 100 3.79 16.05 -25.71
CA MET A 100 2.59 16.80 -26.06
C MET A 100 1.57 16.70 -24.94
N ASN A 101 1.22 17.82 -24.33
CA ASN A 101 0.23 17.88 -23.25
C ASN A 101 -0.72 19.08 -23.40
N LEU A 102 -1.88 19.00 -22.76
CA LEU A 102 -2.85 20.10 -22.74
C LEU A 102 -2.31 21.26 -21.91
N ASP A 103 -2.33 22.48 -22.46
CA ASP A 103 -1.93 23.70 -21.75
C ASP A 103 -2.78 23.97 -20.51
N GLU A 104 -4.01 23.44 -20.47
CA GLU A 104 -4.95 23.64 -19.37
C GLU A 104 -4.54 22.88 -18.10
N ASP A 105 -3.67 21.87 -18.19
CA ASP A 105 -3.21 21.10 -17.03
C ASP A 105 -1.74 21.41 -16.68
N ILE A 106 -1.60 22.52 -15.95
CA ILE A 106 -0.30 23.04 -15.48
C ILE A 106 0.38 22.04 -14.54
N GLU A 107 -0.37 21.33 -13.71
CA GLU A 107 0.18 20.39 -12.72
C GLU A 107 0.79 19.18 -13.41
N LYS A 108 0.07 18.59 -14.38
CA LYS A 108 0.58 17.51 -15.21
C LYS A 108 1.80 17.93 -16.02
N SER A 109 1.75 19.11 -16.62
CA SER A 109 2.87 19.68 -17.39
C SER A 109 4.12 19.80 -16.54
N LYS A 110 3.97 20.38 -15.33
CA LYS A 110 5.05 20.52 -14.39
C LYS A 110 5.60 19.17 -13.93
N LYS A 111 4.72 18.20 -13.65
CA LYS A 111 5.13 16.84 -13.25
C LYS A 111 5.94 16.15 -14.36
N MET A 112 5.54 16.31 -15.62
CA MET A 112 6.26 15.79 -16.77
C MET A 112 7.64 16.45 -16.91
N GLU A 113 7.71 17.78 -16.74
CA GLU A 113 8.97 18.53 -16.74
C GLU A 113 9.90 18.13 -15.60
N ASP A 114 9.35 17.96 -14.39
CA ASP A 114 10.09 17.51 -13.21
C ASP A 114 10.61 16.08 -13.44
N TRP A 115 9.79 15.19 -14.00
CA TRP A 115 10.18 13.83 -14.37
C TRP A 115 11.30 13.84 -15.42
N LEU A 116 11.13 14.54 -16.54
CA LEU A 116 12.14 14.64 -17.60
C LEU A 116 13.44 15.25 -17.07
N SER A 117 13.34 16.30 -16.24
CA SER A 117 14.48 16.99 -15.64
C SER A 117 15.21 16.13 -14.61
N TRP A 118 14.53 15.21 -13.93
CA TRP A 118 15.17 14.25 -13.04
C TRP A 118 15.77 13.06 -13.81
N PHE A 119 15.07 12.60 -14.84
CA PHE A 119 15.35 11.36 -15.56
C PHE A 119 16.46 11.50 -16.60
N LEU A 120 16.53 12.64 -17.31
CA LEU A 120 17.41 12.84 -18.47
C LEU A 120 18.81 13.43 -18.21
N PRO A 121 19.15 14.15 -17.13
CA PRO A 121 20.49 14.70 -16.93
C PRO A 121 21.61 13.65 -16.97
N ASN A 122 21.29 12.41 -16.61
CA ASN A 122 22.24 11.30 -16.65
C ASN A 122 22.43 10.69 -18.05
N ARG A 123 21.62 11.09 -19.05
CA ARG A 123 21.57 10.45 -20.39
C ARG A 123 21.80 11.40 -21.55
N GLY A 124 21.78 12.72 -21.34
CA GLY A 124 22.14 13.72 -22.35
C GLY A 124 21.18 13.84 -23.54
N ILE A 125 19.96 13.29 -23.46
CA ILE A 125 18.95 13.41 -24.51
C ILE A 125 18.21 14.74 -24.33
N PRO A 126 18.25 15.68 -25.29
CA PRO A 126 17.46 16.90 -25.21
C PRO A 126 15.97 16.60 -25.30
N PHE A 127 15.15 17.36 -24.57
CA PHE A 127 13.70 17.22 -24.61
C PHE A 127 13.01 18.58 -24.83
N TYR A 128 11.85 18.54 -25.50
CA TYR A 128 11.08 19.74 -25.83
C TYR A 128 9.59 19.53 -25.57
N ARG A 129 8.94 20.56 -25.02
CA ARG A 129 7.48 20.62 -24.92
C ARG A 129 6.89 21.02 -26.26
N LEU A 130 5.86 20.30 -26.68
CA LEU A 130 5.01 20.65 -27.82
C LEU A 130 3.64 21.07 -27.28
N PRO A 131 3.31 22.37 -27.28
CA PRO A 131 1.98 22.83 -26.88
C PRO A 131 0.92 22.17 -27.76
N LEU A 132 -0.06 21.51 -27.15
CA LEU A 132 -1.10 20.83 -27.93
C LEU A 132 -1.94 21.88 -28.67
N MET A 133 -1.90 21.82 -30.01
CA MET A 133 -2.71 22.69 -30.85
C MET A 133 -4.19 22.41 -30.65
N LYS A 134 -5.01 23.46 -30.64
CA LYS A 134 -6.46 23.32 -30.55
C LYS A 134 -7.00 22.72 -31.85
N GLY A 135 -7.53 21.51 -31.77
CA GLY A 135 -8.12 20.84 -32.91
C GLY A 135 -9.44 21.44 -33.39
N LEU A 136 -9.91 20.98 -34.54
CA LEU A 136 -11.12 21.44 -35.20
C LEU A 136 -12.21 20.35 -35.12
N PRO A 137 -13.45 20.68 -34.72
CA PRO A 137 -14.49 19.67 -34.48
C PRO A 137 -15.05 19.02 -35.76
N TYR A 138 -14.84 19.64 -36.92
CA TYR A 138 -15.44 19.25 -38.19
C TYR A 138 -14.47 18.54 -39.15
N VAL A 139 -13.23 18.30 -38.72
CA VAL A 139 -12.25 17.63 -39.58
C VAL A 139 -12.27 16.12 -39.42
N CYS A 140 -12.91 15.56 -38.39
CA CYS A 140 -13.03 14.11 -38.15
C CYS A 140 -14.45 13.60 -38.43
N ASP A 141 -14.59 12.29 -38.60
CA ASP A 141 -15.89 11.59 -38.75
C ASP A 141 -16.37 10.97 -37.42
N PHE A 142 -15.98 11.56 -36.28
CA PHE A 142 -16.40 11.10 -34.96
C PHE A 142 -17.75 11.70 -34.58
N GLU A 143 -18.62 10.91 -33.95
CA GLU A 143 -19.88 11.42 -33.38
C GLU A 143 -19.63 12.33 -32.15
N ASP A 144 -18.50 12.15 -31.47
CA ASP A 144 -18.08 12.93 -30.29
C ASP A 144 -17.19 14.11 -30.70
N GLU A 145 -17.73 15.32 -30.55
CA GLU A 145 -17.06 16.57 -30.88
C GLU A 145 -15.78 16.80 -30.05
N GLU A 146 -15.81 16.51 -28.75
CA GLU A 146 -14.65 16.68 -27.87
C GLU A 146 -13.54 15.70 -28.24
N LYS A 147 -13.91 14.45 -28.56
CA LYS A 147 -12.97 13.47 -29.11
C LYS A 147 -12.34 13.99 -30.41
N CYS A 148 -13.13 14.55 -31.33
CA CYS A 148 -12.57 15.09 -32.58
C CYS A 148 -11.63 16.28 -32.34
N ILE A 149 -11.99 17.22 -31.47
CA ILE A 149 -11.11 18.35 -31.13
C ILE A 149 -9.79 17.85 -30.53
N ARG A 150 -9.83 16.86 -29.64
CA ARG A 150 -8.63 16.29 -29.03
C ARG A 150 -7.75 15.59 -30.07
N GLU A 151 -8.33 14.68 -30.86
CA GLU A 151 -7.56 13.88 -31.83
C GLU A 151 -7.03 14.73 -32.99
N SER A 152 -7.83 15.67 -33.50
CA SER A 152 -7.33 16.61 -34.51
C SER A 152 -6.22 17.50 -33.95
N GLY A 153 -6.32 17.96 -32.70
CA GLY A 153 -5.24 18.72 -32.04
C GLY A 153 -3.92 17.94 -31.95
N LYS A 154 -3.97 16.65 -31.60
CA LYS A 154 -2.79 15.75 -31.60
C LYS A 154 -2.16 15.66 -33.00
N VAL A 155 -2.99 15.44 -34.03
CA VAL A 155 -2.53 15.34 -35.43
C VAL A 155 -1.90 16.66 -35.90
N ASP A 156 -2.52 17.81 -35.62
CA ASP A 156 -1.97 19.12 -35.99
C ASP A 156 -0.62 19.40 -35.32
N THR A 157 -0.53 19.09 -34.03
CA THR A 157 0.72 19.27 -33.27
C THR A 157 1.84 18.43 -33.86
N LEU A 158 1.54 17.19 -34.24
CA LEU A 158 2.52 16.29 -34.85
C LEU A 158 2.90 16.72 -36.27
N LEU A 159 1.94 17.21 -37.07
CA LEU A 159 2.22 17.80 -38.38
C LEU A 159 3.10 19.04 -38.26
N HIS A 160 2.86 19.91 -37.28
CA HIS A 160 3.71 21.06 -36.99
C HIS A 160 5.12 20.64 -36.61
N LEU A 161 5.29 19.62 -35.78
CA LEU A 161 6.60 19.05 -35.46
C LEU A 161 7.35 18.60 -36.72
N MET A 162 6.66 17.92 -37.63
CA MET A 162 7.28 17.34 -38.83
C MET A 162 7.58 18.39 -39.92
N GLN A 163 6.79 19.46 -40.00
CA GLN A 163 6.86 20.44 -41.09
C GLN A 163 7.56 21.74 -40.70
N SER A 164 7.65 22.05 -39.41
CA SER A 164 8.32 23.25 -38.93
C SER A 164 9.84 23.09 -38.89
N ASN A 165 10.56 24.19 -39.10
CA ASN A 165 12.00 24.28 -38.87
C ASN A 165 12.31 24.78 -37.44
N GLU A 166 11.30 24.86 -36.56
CA GLU A 166 11.45 25.39 -35.20
C GLU A 166 12.15 24.39 -34.28
N TYR A 167 11.94 23.10 -34.52
CA TYR A 167 12.50 22.01 -33.73
C TYR A 167 13.59 21.31 -34.53
N ASN A 168 14.72 21.00 -33.88
CA ASN A 168 15.66 20.05 -34.45
C ASN A 168 15.01 18.67 -34.33
N THR A 169 14.68 18.07 -35.46
CA THR A 169 14.06 16.74 -35.51
C THR A 169 14.96 15.69 -36.14
N ARG A 170 16.23 16.01 -36.41
CA ARG A 170 17.20 15.09 -37.03
C ARG A 170 17.34 13.80 -36.23
N GLY A 171 17.41 12.67 -36.93
CA GLY A 171 17.53 11.33 -36.35
C GLY A 171 16.21 10.76 -35.82
N THR A 172 16.28 10.06 -34.69
CA THR A 172 15.14 9.38 -34.07
C THR A 172 14.58 10.21 -32.92
N SER A 173 13.29 10.51 -33.01
CA SER A 173 12.55 11.31 -32.04
C SER A 173 11.60 10.43 -31.23
N LEU A 174 11.75 10.44 -29.91
CA LEU A 174 10.82 9.80 -28.98
C LEU A 174 9.70 10.79 -28.60
N ASN A 175 8.48 10.52 -29.04
CA ASN A 175 7.31 11.36 -28.86
C ASN A 175 6.39 10.76 -27.80
N LEU A 176 6.13 11.53 -26.75
CA LEU A 176 5.25 11.17 -25.64
C LEU A 176 3.95 11.96 -25.75
N GLN A 177 2.81 11.27 -25.79
CA GLN A 177 1.49 11.89 -25.79
C GLN A 177 0.90 11.84 -24.39
N ASP A 178 0.24 12.94 -24.01
CA ASP A 178 -0.42 13.06 -22.71
C ASP A 178 0.60 12.87 -21.57
N ASP A 179 0.12 12.45 -20.40
CA ASP A 179 0.95 12.21 -19.24
C ASP A 179 1.39 10.76 -19.22
N VAL A 180 2.46 10.42 -19.95
CA VAL A 180 3.09 9.09 -19.86
C VAL A 180 4.54 9.22 -19.46
N GLU A 181 4.90 8.47 -18.41
CA GLU A 181 6.28 8.25 -18.01
C GLU A 181 6.80 6.94 -18.59
N ILE A 182 8.08 6.95 -18.95
CA ILE A 182 8.83 5.75 -19.30
C ILE A 182 9.55 5.30 -18.04
N THR A 183 9.14 4.19 -17.47
CA THR A 183 9.77 3.68 -16.24
C THR A 183 11.16 3.12 -16.51
N ASP A 184 11.39 2.59 -17.70
CA ASP A 184 12.65 1.97 -18.09
C ASP A 184 13.03 2.27 -19.54
N MET A 185 14.00 3.17 -19.70
CA MET A 185 14.57 3.52 -21.02
C MET A 185 15.49 2.45 -21.59
N HIS A 186 16.11 1.61 -20.76
CA HIS A 186 16.91 0.49 -21.25
C HIS A 186 15.98 -0.53 -21.90
N LYS A 187 14.90 -0.89 -21.20
CA LYS A 187 13.84 -1.75 -21.72
C LYS A 187 13.23 -1.22 -23.02
N LEU A 188 12.96 0.09 -23.10
CA LEU A 188 12.48 0.74 -24.33
C LEU A 188 13.43 0.54 -25.50
N ARG A 189 14.73 0.74 -25.30
CA ARG A 189 15.73 0.53 -26.36
C ARG A 189 15.82 -0.94 -26.76
N LEU A 190 15.85 -1.86 -25.80
CA LEU A 190 15.86 -3.31 -26.11
C LEU A 190 14.63 -3.70 -26.93
N ALA A 191 13.44 -3.25 -26.50
CA ALA A 191 12.18 -3.55 -27.15
C ALA A 191 12.11 -2.93 -28.57
N ALA A 192 12.64 -1.72 -28.76
CA ALA A 192 12.73 -1.10 -30.09
C ALA A 192 13.61 -1.92 -31.06
N ASN A 193 14.69 -2.56 -30.56
CA ASN A 193 15.57 -3.41 -31.38
C ASN A 193 14.92 -4.74 -31.81
N LEU A 194 13.73 -5.09 -31.30
CA LEU A 194 12.95 -6.22 -31.80
C LEU A 194 12.23 -5.90 -33.12
N VAL A 195 12.15 -4.63 -33.50
CA VAL A 195 11.46 -4.17 -34.71
C VAL A 195 12.41 -4.26 -35.92
N PRO A 196 11.95 -4.74 -37.10
CA PRO A 196 12.76 -4.77 -38.31
C PRO A 196 13.21 -3.37 -38.76
N ASP A 197 14.40 -3.26 -39.37
CA ASP A 197 15.05 -1.98 -39.74
C ASP A 197 14.26 -1.11 -40.75
N ASP A 198 13.20 -1.64 -41.38
CA ASP A 198 12.36 -0.92 -42.36
C ASP A 198 11.23 -0.10 -41.73
N TRP A 199 11.20 0.02 -40.40
CA TRP A 199 10.21 0.80 -39.67
C TRP A 199 10.21 2.29 -40.04
N ASP A 200 9.00 2.86 -40.11
CA ASP A 200 8.77 4.31 -40.18
C ASP A 200 8.35 4.87 -38.82
N VAL A 201 7.52 4.12 -38.09
CA VAL A 201 7.05 4.45 -36.74
C VAL A 201 7.01 3.19 -35.87
N ILE A 202 7.48 3.31 -34.63
CA ILE A 202 7.32 2.30 -33.58
C ILE A 202 6.43 2.89 -32.51
N ARG A 203 5.38 2.17 -32.14
CA ARG A 203 4.45 2.53 -31.07
C ARG A 203 4.61 1.54 -29.93
N PHE A 204 4.51 2.00 -28.68
CA PHE A 204 4.61 1.12 -27.52
C PHE A 204 3.28 0.97 -26.80
N ASP A 205 3.10 -0.21 -26.21
CA ASP A 205 1.97 -0.57 -25.33
C ASP A 205 0.60 -0.33 -25.95
N CYS A 206 0.47 -0.61 -27.25
CA CYS A 206 -0.82 -0.53 -27.90
C CYS A 206 -1.72 -1.63 -27.34
N SER A 207 -2.90 -1.24 -26.87
CA SER A 207 -3.91 -2.18 -26.40
C SER A 207 -4.38 -3.04 -27.57
N LEU A 208 -3.96 -4.29 -27.58
CA LEU A 208 -4.51 -5.31 -28.46
C LEU A 208 -5.71 -5.93 -27.76
N GLU A 209 -6.92 -5.66 -28.25
CA GLU A 209 -8.04 -6.53 -27.96
C GLU A 209 -7.69 -7.93 -28.47
N SER A 210 -7.95 -8.97 -27.68
CA SER A 210 -7.46 -10.35 -27.82
C SER A 210 -7.85 -11.10 -29.11
N ASP A 211 -8.45 -10.43 -30.10
CA ASP A 211 -8.81 -10.99 -31.39
C ASP A 211 -7.60 -11.03 -32.34
N ASN A 212 -6.76 -12.04 -32.09
CA ASN A 212 -5.47 -12.45 -32.70
C ASN A 212 -5.38 -12.52 -34.24
N SER A 213 -5.71 -11.47 -34.99
CA SER A 213 -5.64 -11.50 -36.47
C SER A 213 -4.46 -10.75 -37.09
N LEU A 214 -3.60 -10.12 -36.29
CA LEU A 214 -2.42 -9.44 -36.82
C LEU A 214 -1.26 -10.42 -37.03
N PRO A 215 -0.47 -10.25 -38.11
CA PRO A 215 0.74 -11.03 -38.29
C PRO A 215 1.77 -10.61 -37.23
N ASN A 216 1.91 -11.45 -36.22
CA ASN A 216 2.93 -11.30 -35.19
C ASN A 216 4.31 -11.58 -35.82
N LEU A 217 5.24 -10.65 -35.68
CA LEU A 217 6.65 -10.94 -35.95
C LEU A 217 7.24 -11.78 -34.82
N ASN A 218 6.83 -11.48 -33.59
CA ASN A 218 7.11 -12.24 -32.38
C ASN A 218 6.02 -11.96 -31.32
N ASN A 219 6.23 -12.43 -30.08
CA ASN A 219 5.25 -12.29 -28.99
C ASN A 219 4.98 -10.85 -28.56
N TYR A 220 5.88 -9.91 -28.87
CA TYR A 220 5.83 -8.52 -28.43
C TYR A 220 5.65 -7.53 -29.58
N VAL A 221 6.04 -7.91 -30.80
CA VAL A 221 6.07 -7.01 -31.96
C VAL A 221 5.05 -7.42 -33.02
N PHE A 222 4.20 -6.46 -33.37
CA PHE A 222 3.10 -6.61 -34.30
C PHE A 222 3.23 -5.59 -35.43
N GLN A 223 3.13 -6.03 -36.68
CA GLN A 223 3.07 -5.10 -37.80
C GLN A 223 1.63 -4.63 -38.01
N THR A 224 1.39 -3.32 -37.88
CA THR A 224 0.02 -2.79 -37.81
C THR A 224 -0.57 -2.41 -39.16
N ASN A 225 0.19 -2.54 -40.26
CA ASN A 225 -0.23 -2.14 -41.60
C ASN A 225 -0.79 -3.29 -42.47
N GLN A 226 -0.82 -4.53 -41.98
CA GLN A 226 -1.15 -5.72 -42.78
C GLN A 226 -2.58 -6.26 -42.59
N GLY A 227 -3.38 -5.73 -41.65
CA GLY A 227 -4.75 -6.21 -41.38
C GLY A 227 -5.79 -5.64 -42.35
N ARG A 228 -6.74 -6.47 -42.81
CA ARG A 228 -7.82 -6.05 -43.74
C ARG A 228 -9.01 -5.38 -43.05
N GLU A 229 -9.17 -5.57 -41.74
CA GLU A 229 -10.23 -5.00 -40.91
C GLU A 229 -9.70 -4.80 -39.49
N ILE A 230 -8.65 -4.00 -39.34
CA ILE A 230 -8.19 -3.61 -38.01
C ILE A 230 -9.29 -2.72 -37.46
N ARG A 231 -10.14 -3.24 -36.55
CA ARG A 231 -10.89 -2.37 -35.66
C ARG A 231 -9.83 -1.48 -35.01
N PRO A 232 -9.95 -0.16 -35.16
CA PRO A 232 -8.86 0.75 -34.85
C PRO A 232 -8.33 0.44 -33.47
N PHE A 233 -7.00 0.41 -33.35
CA PHE A 233 -6.33 0.51 -32.07
C PHE A 233 -6.79 1.83 -31.46
N LEU A 234 -7.84 1.81 -30.66
CA LEU A 234 -8.44 3.04 -30.16
C LEU A 234 -7.62 3.52 -28.95
N ASP A 235 -6.96 4.67 -29.11
CA ASP A 235 -6.51 5.66 -28.11
C ASP A 235 -5.50 5.16 -27.05
N ASN A 236 -4.56 4.29 -27.44
CA ASN A 236 -3.66 3.69 -26.44
C ASN A 236 -2.17 3.90 -26.69
N SER A 237 -1.72 4.12 -27.93
CA SER A 237 -0.29 4.36 -28.11
C SER A 237 0.07 5.80 -27.76
N ARG A 238 0.79 5.94 -26.65
CA ARG A 238 1.19 7.23 -26.08
C ARG A 238 2.69 7.46 -26.18
N ILE A 239 3.44 6.45 -26.61
CA ILE A 239 4.88 6.48 -26.75
C ILE A 239 5.18 6.06 -28.18
N MET A 240 5.84 6.94 -28.94
CA MET A 240 6.16 6.70 -30.35
C MET A 240 7.62 7.02 -30.64
N LEU A 241 8.32 6.17 -31.38
CA LEU A 241 9.58 6.53 -32.03
C LEU A 241 9.30 6.86 -33.49
N LEU A 242 9.79 8.02 -33.92
CA LEU A 242 9.64 8.55 -35.28
C LEU A 242 11.02 8.81 -35.89
N ARG A 243 11.19 8.48 -37.17
CA ARG A 243 12.40 8.79 -37.94
C ARG A 243 12.21 10.03 -38.78
N ASP A 244 13.15 10.96 -38.70
CA ASP A 244 13.19 12.17 -39.51
C ASP A 244 13.12 11.90 -41.02
N ASP A 245 13.86 10.91 -41.52
CA ASP A 245 13.89 10.54 -42.93
C ASP A 245 12.56 9.93 -43.43
N LYS A 246 11.59 9.72 -42.54
CA LYS A 246 10.24 9.22 -42.83
C LYS A 246 9.13 10.25 -42.57
N PHE A 247 9.46 11.46 -42.13
CA PHE A 247 8.45 12.47 -41.75
C PHE A 247 7.48 12.82 -42.87
N GLU A 248 7.93 13.00 -44.12
CA GLU A 248 7.03 13.28 -45.25
C GLU A 248 5.99 12.17 -45.43
N LYS A 249 6.44 10.90 -45.37
CA LYS A 249 5.60 9.71 -45.48
C LYS A 249 4.62 9.58 -44.31
N ILE A 250 5.05 9.92 -43.10
CA ILE A 250 4.21 9.90 -41.90
C ILE A 250 3.16 11.02 -41.97
N ALA A 251 3.59 12.24 -42.30
CA ALA A 251 2.73 13.41 -42.46
C ALA A 251 1.63 13.15 -43.50
N ASP A 252 1.97 12.55 -44.65
CA ASP A 252 1.02 12.19 -45.70
C ASP A 252 -0.06 11.19 -45.21
N ALA A 253 0.28 10.28 -44.31
CA ALA A 253 -0.70 9.30 -43.81
C ALA A 253 -1.63 9.88 -42.74
N ILE A 254 -1.12 10.79 -41.89
CA ILE A 254 -1.94 11.40 -40.82
C ILE A 254 -2.73 12.61 -41.31
N ASN A 255 -2.34 13.22 -42.43
CA ASN A 255 -3.02 14.37 -43.05
C ASN A 255 -4.15 13.95 -44.03
N ILE A 256 -4.92 12.91 -43.69
CA ILE A 256 -6.06 12.46 -44.49
C ILE A 256 -7.35 13.07 -43.90
N LEU A 257 -8.24 13.54 -44.78
CA LEU A 257 -9.58 14.02 -44.41
C LEU A 257 -10.67 13.01 -44.84
N PRO A 258 -11.69 12.76 -44.00
CA PRO A 258 -11.79 13.20 -42.60
C PRO A 258 -10.67 12.58 -41.75
N ARG A 259 -10.16 13.36 -40.80
CA ARG A 259 -9.15 12.93 -39.83
C ARG A 259 -9.65 11.71 -39.12
N GLN A 260 -8.76 10.74 -39.10
CA GLN A 260 -8.92 9.55 -38.30
C GLN A 260 -8.18 9.74 -37.00
N GLU A 261 -8.41 8.82 -36.08
CA GLU A 261 -7.60 8.73 -34.89
C GLU A 261 -6.14 8.51 -35.28
N LEU A 262 -5.19 9.11 -34.56
CA LEU A 262 -3.77 9.06 -34.92
C LEU A 262 -3.27 7.60 -35.04
N ASP A 263 -3.67 6.73 -34.12
CA ASP A 263 -3.31 5.30 -34.15
C ASP A 263 -3.89 4.56 -35.35
N ALA A 264 -5.09 4.94 -35.78
CA ALA A 264 -5.71 4.40 -37.00
C ALA A 264 -4.95 4.90 -38.24
N ALA A 265 -4.65 6.21 -38.30
CA ALA A 265 -3.94 6.83 -39.41
C ALA A 265 -2.54 6.24 -39.63
N LEU A 266 -1.81 5.92 -38.56
CA LEU A 266 -0.50 5.28 -38.61
C LEU A 266 -0.57 3.79 -38.98
N SER A 267 -1.73 3.16 -38.86
CA SER A 267 -1.93 1.74 -39.20
C SER A 267 -2.29 1.50 -40.68
N PHE A 268 -2.32 2.53 -41.54
CA PHE A 268 -2.61 2.34 -42.96
C PHE A 268 -1.43 1.76 -43.75
N LYS A 269 -1.77 1.01 -44.81
CA LYS A 269 -0.87 0.21 -45.67
C LYS A 269 0.37 0.91 -46.23
N LYS A 270 0.43 2.24 -46.20
CA LYS A 270 1.55 3.00 -46.76
C LYS A 270 2.70 3.18 -45.79
N ILE A 271 2.51 2.97 -44.49
CA ILE A 271 3.55 3.12 -43.45
C ILE A 271 3.94 1.76 -42.90
N ASN A 272 5.23 1.52 -42.73
CA ASN A 272 5.80 0.43 -41.94
C ASN A 272 5.68 0.78 -40.46
N SER A 273 4.46 0.61 -39.93
CA SER A 273 4.14 0.87 -38.53
C SER A 273 4.17 -0.43 -37.73
N TYR A 274 4.82 -0.37 -36.57
CA TYR A 274 4.93 -1.48 -35.64
C TYR A 274 4.39 -1.09 -34.28
N CYS A 275 3.78 -2.05 -33.59
CA CYS A 275 3.45 -1.95 -32.18
C CYS A 275 4.34 -2.90 -31.37
N VAL A 276 4.86 -2.43 -30.24
CA VAL A 276 5.68 -3.19 -29.30
C VAL A 276 5.00 -3.18 -27.93
N ASN A 277 4.48 -4.31 -27.49
CA ASN A 277 3.72 -4.42 -26.24
C ASN A 277 4.57 -5.09 -25.15
N VAL A 278 5.19 -4.28 -24.28
CA VAL A 278 6.17 -4.76 -23.28
C VAL A 278 6.00 -4.09 -21.90
N GLY A 279 4.98 -3.27 -21.73
CA GLY A 279 4.62 -2.58 -20.49
C GLY A 279 5.65 -1.53 -20.07
N ILE A 280 6.04 -0.63 -20.98
CA ILE A 280 7.02 0.43 -20.70
C ILE A 280 6.35 1.73 -20.24
N GLY A 281 5.21 2.05 -20.84
CA GLY A 281 4.46 3.25 -20.59
C GLY A 281 3.58 3.08 -19.36
N HIS A 282 3.83 3.91 -18.38
CA HIS A 282 2.88 4.13 -17.30
C HIS A 282 2.22 5.48 -17.52
N ARG A 283 0.89 5.48 -17.59
CA ARG A 283 0.16 6.74 -17.48
C ARG A 283 0.52 7.34 -16.13
N PHE A 284 0.80 8.64 -16.08
CA PHE A 284 0.63 9.36 -14.82
C PHE A 284 -0.85 9.25 -14.49
N GLU A 285 -1.19 8.21 -13.74
CA GLU A 285 -2.24 8.37 -12.78
C GLU A 285 -1.78 9.57 -11.95
N ILE A 286 -2.54 10.67 -12.03
CA ILE A 286 -2.65 11.55 -10.88
C ILE A 286 -3.29 10.65 -9.81
N LYS A 287 -2.46 9.79 -9.22
CA LYS A 287 -2.80 9.15 -7.96
C LYS A 287 -3.05 10.35 -7.08
N PRO A 288 -4.26 10.51 -6.51
CA PRO A 288 -4.51 11.58 -5.57
C PRO A 288 -3.31 11.59 -4.61
N SER A 289 -2.70 12.76 -4.44
CA SER A 289 -1.45 12.89 -3.69
C SER A 289 -1.56 12.04 -2.43
N ARG A 290 -0.63 11.09 -2.25
CA ARG A 290 -0.69 10.20 -1.10
C ARG A 290 -0.78 11.08 0.15
N PRO A 291 -1.71 10.80 1.08
CA PRO A 291 -1.73 11.55 2.33
C PRO A 291 -0.38 11.40 3.00
N ILE A 292 0.11 12.51 3.56
CA ILE A 292 1.37 12.52 4.27
C ILE A 292 1.11 12.01 5.70
N SER A 293 1.89 11.02 6.13
CA SER A 293 1.95 10.63 7.53
C SER A 293 3.23 11.20 8.12
N TYR A 294 3.09 12.02 9.16
CA TYR A 294 4.23 12.59 9.85
C TYR A 294 4.63 11.72 11.04
N THR A 295 5.91 11.73 11.37
CA THR A 295 6.40 11.36 12.71
C THR A 295 7.37 12.43 13.19
N PHE A 296 7.69 12.45 14.49
CA PHE A 296 8.72 13.32 15.03
C PHE A 296 9.87 12.47 15.57
N PHE A 297 11.06 12.73 15.05
CA PHE A 297 12.27 12.07 15.51
C PHE A 297 13.45 13.04 15.43
N SER A 298 14.12 13.22 16.57
CA SER A 298 15.37 13.95 16.64
C SER A 298 16.33 13.16 17.54
N PRO A 299 17.50 12.74 17.04
CA PRO A 299 18.44 11.97 17.84
C PRO A 299 18.93 12.81 19.01
N LEU A 300 18.81 12.27 20.24
CA LEU A 300 19.25 12.96 21.46
C LEU A 300 20.77 12.85 21.66
N HIS A 301 21.36 11.73 21.22
CA HIS A 301 22.80 11.52 21.19
C HIS A 301 23.28 11.23 19.77
N LYS A 302 24.53 11.62 19.47
CA LYS A 302 25.16 11.37 18.15
C LYS A 302 25.25 9.87 17.82
N GLU A 303 25.21 9.02 18.83
CA GLU A 303 25.26 7.56 18.71
C GLU A 303 23.88 6.95 18.42
N ASP A 304 22.79 7.70 18.65
CA ASP A 304 21.41 7.28 18.40
C ASP A 304 20.95 7.61 16.96
N GLN A 305 21.89 7.80 16.03
CA GLN A 305 21.61 8.34 14.69
C GLN A 305 20.71 7.47 13.82
N HIS A 306 20.47 6.21 14.21
CA HIS A 306 19.60 5.30 13.48
C HIS A 306 18.79 4.44 14.47
N ASP A 307 17.59 4.89 14.84
CA ASP A 307 16.60 3.95 15.36
C ASP A 307 16.08 3.15 14.15
N ASP A 308 16.50 1.88 14.03
CA ASP A 308 16.02 0.96 12.99
C ASP A 308 14.47 0.95 12.93
N MET A 309 13.78 1.33 14.00
CA MET A 309 12.31 1.49 14.02
C MET A 309 11.81 2.52 13.01
N ILE A 310 12.54 3.61 12.77
CA ILE A 310 12.14 4.66 11.81
C ILE A 310 12.08 4.10 10.39
N ASP A 311 13.00 3.21 10.03
CA ASP A 311 13.01 2.60 8.70
C ASP A 311 11.87 1.59 8.54
N VAL A 312 11.55 0.85 9.60
CA VAL A 312 10.33 0.01 9.65
C VAL A 312 9.09 0.90 9.48
N TRP A 313 8.99 1.98 10.25
CA TRP A 313 7.86 2.92 10.19
C TRP A 313 7.66 3.48 8.77
N LYS A 314 8.71 4.02 8.14
CA LYS A 314 8.63 4.54 6.76
C LYS A 314 8.09 3.50 5.80
N LYS A 315 8.71 2.31 5.81
CA LYS A 315 8.33 1.20 4.94
C LYS A 315 6.86 0.83 5.12
N GLU A 316 6.41 0.69 6.36
CA GLU A 316 5.06 0.25 6.68
C GLU A 316 4.01 1.29 6.27
N TRP A 317 4.28 2.59 6.46
CA TRP A 317 3.41 3.68 6.01
C TRP A 317 3.41 3.86 4.49
N GLU A 318 4.55 3.71 3.81
CA GLU A 318 4.61 3.70 2.33
C GLU A 318 3.78 2.56 1.73
N MET A 319 3.91 1.36 2.30
CA MET A 319 3.13 0.20 1.86
C MET A 319 1.63 0.38 2.10
N ALA A 320 1.23 1.15 3.12
CA ALA A 320 -0.16 1.52 3.38
C ALA A 320 -0.68 2.65 2.47
N GLY A 321 0.13 3.15 1.54
CA GLY A 321 -0.27 4.17 0.56
C GLY A 321 -0.08 5.61 1.03
N PHE A 322 0.72 5.84 2.09
CA PHE A 322 1.07 7.16 2.58
C PHE A 322 2.43 7.63 2.05
N GLU A 323 2.71 8.93 2.18
CA GLU A 323 4.06 9.49 2.06
C GLU A 323 4.60 9.77 3.47
N PRO A 324 5.55 8.98 4.00
CA PRO A 324 6.09 9.22 5.33
C PRO A 324 7.02 10.43 5.34
N ARG A 325 6.86 11.32 6.32
CA ARG A 325 7.78 12.45 6.56
C ARG A 325 8.20 12.52 8.03
N ILE A 326 9.49 12.70 8.25
CA ILE A 326 10.04 12.90 9.60
C ILE A 326 10.18 14.39 9.85
N LEU A 327 9.55 14.84 10.93
CA LEU A 327 9.75 16.16 11.50
C LEU A 327 10.84 16.11 12.58
N THR A 328 11.56 17.22 12.69
CA THR A 328 12.73 17.37 13.55
C THR A 328 12.56 18.56 14.50
N ILE A 329 13.53 18.77 15.39
CA ILE A 329 13.53 19.95 16.27
C ILE A 329 13.63 21.24 15.46
N GLU A 330 14.33 21.23 14.32
CA GLU A 330 14.43 22.35 13.39
C GLU A 330 13.06 22.75 12.83
N ASP A 331 12.16 21.78 12.65
CA ASP A 331 10.78 22.05 12.24
C ASP A 331 9.96 22.67 13.36
N ALA A 332 10.16 22.25 14.61
CA ALA A 332 9.53 22.90 15.77
C ALA A 332 10.02 24.35 15.95
N MET A 333 11.31 24.60 15.75
CA MET A 333 11.94 25.93 15.88
C MET A 333 11.40 26.97 14.90
N LYS A 334 10.79 26.55 13.78
CA LYS A 334 10.11 27.45 12.84
C LYS A 334 8.77 27.98 13.38
N ASN A 335 8.22 27.36 14.42
CA ASN A 335 6.95 27.77 15.00
C ASN A 335 7.14 29.06 15.83
N PRO A 336 6.31 30.11 15.64
CA PRO A 336 6.42 31.36 16.41
C PRO A 336 6.27 31.20 17.92
N TYR A 337 5.70 30.09 18.40
CA TYR A 337 5.50 29.79 19.82
C TYR A 337 6.61 28.95 20.44
N PHE A 338 7.68 28.64 19.68
CA PHE A 338 8.76 27.76 20.13
C PHE A 338 9.46 28.29 21.39
N ASP A 339 9.87 29.56 21.40
CA ASP A 339 10.58 30.13 22.55
C ASP A 339 9.74 30.11 23.82
N THR A 340 8.43 30.38 23.71
CA THR A 340 7.48 30.31 24.84
C THR A 340 7.36 28.90 25.39
N MET A 341 7.15 27.90 24.54
CA MET A 341 7.07 26.50 24.98
C MET A 341 8.40 26.04 25.57
N LYS A 342 9.51 26.39 24.93
CA LYS A 342 10.86 26.04 25.39
C LYS A 342 11.13 26.57 26.79
N GLU A 343 10.77 27.81 27.09
CA GLU A 343 10.94 28.39 28.43
C GLU A 343 10.18 27.59 29.50
N GLU A 344 8.92 27.23 29.24
CA GLU A 344 8.10 26.44 30.15
C GLU A 344 8.59 24.99 30.30
N VAL A 345 8.99 24.39 29.18
CA VAL A 345 9.56 23.04 29.15
C VAL A 345 10.87 22.99 29.93
N GLU A 346 11.80 23.93 29.73
CA GLU A 346 13.10 23.93 30.41
C GLU A 346 12.96 24.14 31.93
N LYS A 347 11.96 24.91 32.39
CA LYS A 347 11.67 25.07 33.84
C LYS A 347 11.35 23.73 34.51
N VAL A 348 10.66 22.83 33.81
CA VAL A 348 10.10 21.59 34.37
C VAL A 348 10.93 20.36 34.02
N PHE A 349 11.46 20.30 32.81
CA PHE A 349 12.09 19.13 32.19
C PHE A 349 13.59 19.31 31.96
N SER A 350 14.26 20.23 32.67
CA SER A 350 15.71 20.49 32.52
C SER A 350 16.61 19.24 32.59
N ALA A 351 16.20 18.21 33.33
CA ALA A 351 16.92 16.94 33.43
C ALA A 351 16.37 15.80 32.55
N ASP A 352 15.22 16.01 31.90
CA ASP A 352 14.47 15.01 31.14
C ASP A 352 14.25 15.49 29.71
N ILE A 353 15.35 15.48 28.95
CA ILE A 353 15.38 15.94 27.56
C ILE A 353 14.43 15.12 26.69
N TYR A 354 14.22 13.83 27.00
CA TYR A 354 13.29 12.99 26.26
C TYR A 354 11.85 13.54 26.32
N ASN A 355 11.33 13.78 27.53
CA ASN A 355 9.98 14.32 27.70
C ASN A 355 9.85 15.74 27.14
N ALA A 356 10.92 16.54 27.17
CA ALA A 356 10.94 17.86 26.52
C ALA A 356 10.71 17.76 25.01
N TYR A 357 11.38 16.82 24.33
CA TYR A 357 11.24 16.62 22.88
C TYR A 357 9.84 16.11 22.49
N CYS A 358 9.22 15.27 23.33
CA CYS A 358 7.83 14.86 23.15
C CYS A 358 6.83 16.03 23.20
N LEU A 359 7.18 17.17 23.79
CA LEU A 359 6.34 18.38 23.73
C LEU A 359 6.60 19.20 22.44
N TYR A 360 7.86 19.29 22.01
CA TYR A 360 8.20 20.03 20.78
C TYR A 360 7.61 19.44 19.50
N ARG A 361 7.29 18.14 19.47
CA ARG A 361 6.61 17.51 18.32
C ARG A 361 5.30 18.20 17.95
N TYR A 362 4.55 18.69 18.95
CA TYR A 362 3.29 19.40 18.76
C TYR A 362 3.49 20.71 17.98
N LEU A 363 4.61 21.41 18.21
CA LEU A 363 4.96 22.62 17.45
C LEU A 363 5.45 22.32 16.04
N ALA A 364 6.20 21.22 15.87
CA ALA A 364 6.66 20.78 14.56
C ALA A 364 5.47 20.47 13.63
N ILE A 365 4.54 19.64 14.10
CA ILE A 365 3.34 19.29 13.31
C ILE A 365 2.38 20.49 13.15
N ALA A 366 2.32 21.41 14.12
CA ALA A 366 1.54 22.65 14.00
C ALA A 366 2.00 23.57 12.85
N ASN A 367 3.19 23.36 12.27
CA ASN A 367 3.60 24.10 11.08
C ASN A 367 2.97 23.57 9.78
N VAL A 368 2.57 22.29 9.76
CA VAL A 368 2.14 21.57 8.54
C VAL A 368 0.72 20.99 8.62
N GLY A 369 0.19 20.70 9.81
CA GLY A 369 -1.09 20.01 10.02
C GLY A 369 -1.06 18.53 9.60
N GLY A 370 -2.22 17.87 9.64
CA GLY A 370 -2.40 16.51 9.13
C GLY A 370 -2.33 15.43 10.20
N ILE A 371 -1.92 14.22 9.79
CA ILE A 371 -1.78 13.05 10.65
C ILE A 371 -0.33 12.91 11.12
N MET A 372 -0.18 12.73 12.43
CA MET A 372 1.08 12.36 13.05
C MET A 372 0.93 11.00 13.73
N SER A 373 1.93 10.15 13.60
CA SER A 373 2.07 8.93 14.37
C SER A 373 3.44 8.87 15.07
N ASP A 374 3.47 8.21 16.21
CA ASP A 374 4.75 7.86 16.82
C ASP A 374 5.46 6.82 15.95
N TYR A 375 6.79 6.89 15.93
CA TYR A 375 7.58 6.05 15.03
C TYR A 375 7.49 4.56 15.38
N ASP A 376 6.96 4.18 16.55
CA ASP A 376 6.62 2.80 16.91
C ASP A 376 5.12 2.47 16.70
N THR A 377 4.41 3.28 15.90
CA THR A 377 3.02 3.06 15.51
C THR A 377 2.90 2.75 14.01
N MET A 378 2.36 1.56 13.70
CA MET A 378 2.29 1.01 12.34
C MET A 378 0.84 1.01 11.83
N PRO A 379 0.60 1.30 10.54
CA PRO A 379 -0.75 1.34 9.99
C PRO A 379 -1.35 -0.07 9.89
N LEU A 380 -2.65 -0.19 10.15
CA LEU A 380 -3.45 -1.40 9.93
C LEU A 380 -4.53 -1.12 8.88
N TYR A 381 -5.67 -0.54 9.28
CA TYR A 381 -6.81 -0.26 8.41
C TYR A 381 -7.15 1.24 8.27
N LEU A 382 -6.19 2.13 8.51
CA LEU A 382 -6.37 3.57 8.24
C LEU A 382 -6.43 3.80 6.72
N SER A 383 -7.53 4.34 6.22
CA SER A 383 -7.67 4.62 4.79
C SER A 383 -7.02 5.95 4.40
N THR A 384 -6.55 6.04 3.14
CA THR A 384 -5.99 7.29 2.62
C THR A 384 -7.05 8.39 2.47
N GLU A 385 -8.31 8.02 2.25
CA GLU A 385 -9.46 8.93 2.21
C GLU A 385 -9.74 9.56 3.58
N GLU A 386 -9.74 8.74 4.65
CA GLU A 386 -9.88 9.24 6.03
C GLU A 386 -8.72 10.18 6.37
N ALA A 387 -7.52 9.86 5.89
CA ALA A 387 -6.34 10.67 6.12
C ALA A 387 -6.37 12.03 5.40
N ASN A 388 -6.96 12.08 4.20
CA ASN A 388 -7.11 13.31 3.44
C ASN A 388 -8.22 14.23 3.96
N THR A 389 -9.28 13.66 4.55
CA THR A 389 -10.44 14.44 5.00
C THR A 389 -10.31 14.97 6.42
N LEU A 390 -9.43 14.39 7.24
CA LEU A 390 -9.26 14.65 8.68
C LEU A 390 -10.58 14.54 9.45
N VAL A 391 -10.67 13.58 10.36
CA VAL A 391 -11.89 13.35 11.14
C VAL A 391 -12.29 14.58 11.98
N ASN A 392 -13.57 14.69 12.30
CA ASN A 392 -14.13 15.76 13.13
C ASN A 392 -13.85 17.17 12.57
N ASP A 393 -13.98 17.35 11.26
CA ASP A 393 -13.76 18.63 10.57
C ASP A 393 -12.36 19.22 10.85
N GLY A 394 -11.35 18.36 10.97
CA GLY A 394 -9.98 18.74 11.28
C GLY A 394 -9.72 19.09 12.75
N LYS A 395 -10.68 18.89 13.67
CA LYS A 395 -10.42 19.04 15.11
C LYS A 395 -9.36 18.09 15.62
N PHE A 396 -8.63 18.53 16.64
CA PHE A 396 -7.62 17.68 17.28
C PHE A 396 -8.24 16.37 17.79
N THR A 397 -7.82 15.27 17.20
CA THR A 397 -8.34 13.93 17.49
C THR A 397 -7.20 12.95 17.76
N SER A 398 -7.11 12.48 18.99
CA SER A 398 -6.20 11.40 19.38
C SER A 398 -6.92 10.06 19.34
N TYR A 399 -6.34 9.07 18.66
CA TYR A 399 -6.96 7.76 18.44
C TYR A 399 -6.67 6.75 19.56
N GLU A 400 -5.75 7.06 20.47
CA GLU A 400 -5.39 6.23 21.64
C GLU A 400 -5.57 6.98 22.96
N ARG A 401 -6.75 7.58 23.17
CA ARG A 401 -7.03 8.41 24.35
C ARG A 401 -5.99 9.52 24.49
N HIS A 402 -5.23 9.54 25.58
CA HIS A 402 -4.20 10.51 25.87
C HIS A 402 -2.79 10.06 25.44
N VAL A 403 -2.67 8.87 24.83
CA VAL A 403 -1.42 8.39 24.25
C VAL A 403 -1.32 8.93 22.82
N PRO A 404 -0.31 9.76 22.49
CA PRO A 404 -0.19 10.44 21.21
C PRO A 404 0.41 9.55 20.11
N SER A 405 0.04 8.27 20.07
CA SER A 405 0.58 7.29 19.12
C SER A 405 0.07 7.50 17.69
N LEU A 406 -1.17 7.98 17.54
CA LEU A 406 -1.75 8.43 16.29
C LEU A 406 -2.71 9.59 16.59
N ILE A 407 -2.51 10.72 15.91
CA ILE A 407 -3.33 11.93 16.06
C ILE A 407 -3.57 12.53 14.68
N SER A 408 -4.75 13.10 14.46
CA SER A 408 -5.07 13.95 13.32
C SER A 408 -5.57 15.31 13.78
N ALA A 409 -5.16 16.38 13.10
CA ALA A 409 -5.73 17.71 13.28
C ALA A 409 -5.36 18.63 12.11
N SER A 410 -6.11 19.72 11.93
CA SER A 410 -5.70 20.84 11.09
C SER A 410 -4.48 21.53 11.69
N LYS A 411 -3.83 22.39 10.88
CA LYS A 411 -2.69 23.19 11.33
C LYS A 411 -3.05 24.05 12.55
N GLU A 412 -4.21 24.69 12.50
CA GLU A 412 -4.72 25.60 13.54
C GLU A 412 -5.02 24.83 14.83
N GLU A 413 -5.56 23.62 14.73
CA GLU A 413 -5.91 22.79 15.88
C GLU A 413 -4.68 22.20 16.56
N TRP A 414 -3.67 21.77 15.79
CA TRP A 414 -2.35 21.42 16.33
C TRP A 414 -1.71 22.59 17.07
N GLN A 415 -1.76 23.80 16.49
CA GLN A 415 -1.24 25.01 17.12
C GLN A 415 -1.96 25.34 18.44
N ARG A 416 -3.29 25.27 18.45
CA ARG A 416 -4.12 25.52 19.63
C ARG A 416 -3.80 24.54 20.76
N VAL A 417 -3.73 23.24 20.46
CA VAL A 417 -3.41 22.23 21.47
C VAL A 417 -1.96 22.34 21.96
N ALA A 418 -1.00 22.70 21.11
CA ALA A 418 0.36 22.99 21.54
C ALA A 418 0.42 24.13 22.58
N GLN A 419 -0.38 25.18 22.40
CA GLN A 419 -0.50 26.28 23.36
C GLN A 419 -1.14 25.81 24.68
N LEU A 420 -2.25 25.05 24.61
CA LEU A 420 -2.89 24.48 25.80
C LEU A 420 -1.95 23.58 26.60
N LEU A 421 -1.18 22.72 25.93
CA LEU A 421 -0.17 21.89 26.56
C LEU A 421 0.90 22.74 27.24
N THR A 422 1.38 23.80 26.58
CA THR A 422 2.37 24.73 27.15
C THR A 422 1.86 25.36 28.45
N GLU A 423 0.63 25.87 28.45
CA GLU A 423 0.02 26.44 29.66
C GLU A 423 -0.15 25.40 30.77
N GLN A 424 -0.45 24.15 30.39
CA GLN A 424 -0.67 23.07 31.35
C GLN A 424 0.62 22.60 32.02
N ILE A 425 1.80 22.76 31.39
CA ILE A 425 3.11 22.40 31.97
C ILE A 425 3.28 23.03 33.37
N SER A 426 2.97 24.32 33.49
CA SER A 426 3.11 25.07 34.76
C SER A 426 1.95 24.86 35.72
N LYS A 427 0.74 24.56 35.22
CA LYS A 427 -0.46 24.35 36.05
C LYS A 427 -0.56 22.92 36.61
N SER A 428 0.07 21.94 35.97
CA SER A 428 -0.04 20.55 36.38
C SER A 428 0.66 20.30 37.72
N ASP A 429 -0.10 19.78 38.69
CA ASP A 429 0.40 19.27 39.97
C ASP A 429 0.91 17.81 39.87
N SER A 430 0.86 17.20 38.68
CA SER A 430 1.35 15.85 38.48
C SER A 430 2.86 15.78 38.77
N TRP A 431 3.24 14.85 39.64
CA TRP A 431 4.64 14.59 39.97
C TRP A 431 5.42 13.98 38.80
N LEU A 432 4.70 13.31 37.89
CA LEU A 432 5.22 12.81 36.63
C LEU A 432 4.59 13.65 35.53
N LYS A 433 5.38 14.51 34.92
CA LYS A 433 4.95 15.30 33.78
C LYS A 433 5.46 14.58 32.54
N SER A 434 4.56 14.37 31.59
CA SER A 434 4.85 13.89 30.24
C SER A 434 3.75 14.47 29.36
N ASP A 435 4.01 14.56 28.07
CA ASP A 435 3.01 15.07 27.13
C ASP A 435 1.73 14.22 27.11
N MET A 436 1.84 12.89 27.29
CA MET A 436 0.69 12.00 27.50
C MET A 436 -0.19 12.44 28.68
N LEU A 437 0.42 12.72 29.83
CA LEU A 437 -0.31 13.08 31.04
C LEU A 437 -0.87 14.51 30.95
N LEU A 438 -0.12 15.42 30.33
CA LEU A 438 -0.59 16.78 30.05
C LEU A 438 -1.76 16.78 29.06
N LEU A 439 -1.68 15.97 27.99
CA LEU A 439 -2.79 15.81 27.04
C LEU A 439 -4.03 15.23 27.71
N ARG A 440 -3.85 14.30 28.67
CA ARG A 440 -4.95 13.79 29.49
C ARG A 440 -5.61 14.88 30.32
N GLU A 441 -4.83 15.78 30.91
CA GLU A 441 -5.35 16.90 31.69
C GLU A 441 -6.07 17.92 30.79
N VAL A 442 -5.46 18.28 29.65
CA VAL A 442 -6.07 19.17 28.65
C VAL A 442 -7.40 18.60 28.14
N GLY A 443 -7.45 17.32 27.79
CA GLY A 443 -8.67 16.69 27.26
C GLY A 443 -9.73 16.33 28.31
N ARG A 444 -9.43 16.46 29.61
CA ARG A 444 -10.43 16.33 30.68
C ARG A 444 -11.29 17.59 30.82
N ASP A 445 -10.76 18.74 30.43
CA ASP A 445 -11.53 19.98 30.41
C ASP A 445 -12.37 20.05 29.12
N PRO A 446 -13.70 19.95 29.19
CA PRO A 446 -14.55 19.96 28.01
C PRO A 446 -14.51 21.30 27.26
N SER A 447 -14.09 22.40 27.92
CA SER A 447 -13.94 23.70 27.26
C SER A 447 -12.76 23.75 26.28
N ASN A 448 -11.82 22.81 26.39
CA ASN A 448 -10.69 22.71 25.48
C ASN A 448 -11.03 21.99 24.16
N ASP A 449 -12.20 21.36 24.02
CA ASP A 449 -12.67 20.71 22.77
C ASP A 449 -11.60 19.83 22.10
N VAL A 450 -10.95 18.96 22.91
CA VAL A 450 -9.97 17.99 22.44
C VAL A 450 -10.63 16.61 22.38
N ASN A 451 -10.64 15.98 21.20
CA ASN A 451 -11.24 14.67 21.04
C ASN A 451 -10.24 13.56 21.40
N LEU A 452 -10.38 12.99 22.59
CA LEU A 452 -9.65 11.80 23.01
C LEU A 452 -10.53 10.57 22.75
N ASP A 453 -10.34 9.89 21.61
CA ASP A 453 -11.09 8.66 21.33
C ASP A 453 -10.87 7.65 22.47
N SER A 454 -11.91 6.87 22.74
CA SER A 454 -11.99 5.78 23.71
C SER A 454 -10.84 4.75 23.69
N GLY A 455 -9.91 4.83 22.73
CA GLY A 455 -8.78 3.93 22.53
C GLY A 455 -9.15 2.68 21.73
N ARG A 456 -10.35 2.66 21.13
CA ARG A 456 -10.79 1.53 20.31
C ARG A 456 -10.21 1.57 18.90
N SER A 457 -9.71 2.70 18.45
CA SER A 457 -9.11 2.85 17.12
C SER A 457 -7.70 2.29 17.01
N ILE A 458 -6.94 2.31 18.10
CA ILE A 458 -5.57 1.79 18.13
C ILE A 458 -5.54 0.43 18.81
N LEU A 459 -4.68 -0.45 18.31
CA LEU A 459 -4.31 -1.69 18.98
C LEU A 459 -3.07 -1.40 19.85
N GLY A 460 -3.26 -1.19 21.15
CA GLY A 460 -2.16 -0.85 22.07
C GLY A 460 -1.26 -2.04 22.47
N ARG A 461 -1.52 -3.25 21.93
CA ARG A 461 -0.75 -4.46 22.23
C ARG A 461 -0.65 -5.37 21.02
N VAL A 462 0.54 -5.90 20.76
CA VAL A 462 0.75 -6.98 19.80
C VAL A 462 -0.11 -8.18 20.18
N SER A 463 -1.00 -8.58 19.28
CA SER A 463 -2.02 -9.60 19.56
C SER A 463 -1.90 -10.78 18.61
N TYR A 464 -1.57 -11.93 19.18
CA TYR A 464 -1.55 -13.23 18.53
C TYR A 464 -2.56 -14.18 19.21
N ILE A 465 -3.07 -15.16 18.47
CA ILE A 465 -3.93 -16.21 19.00
C ILE A 465 -3.10 -17.12 19.90
N LYS A 466 -3.51 -17.24 21.17
CA LYS A 466 -2.80 -18.05 22.16
C LYS A 466 -2.70 -19.52 21.71
N GLY A 467 -1.49 -20.06 21.73
CA GLY A 467 -1.19 -21.44 21.36
C GLY A 467 -0.97 -21.64 19.85
N GLU A 468 -1.11 -20.59 19.05
CA GLU A 468 -0.83 -20.61 17.61
C GLU A 468 0.39 -19.76 17.34
N LYS A 469 1.42 -20.37 16.74
CA LYS A 469 2.68 -19.69 16.47
C LYS A 469 2.43 -18.56 15.46
N GLN A 470 2.69 -17.33 15.89
CA GLN A 470 2.65 -16.13 15.03
C GLN A 470 1.33 -15.93 14.25
N ASN A 471 0.20 -16.47 14.73
CA ASN A 471 -1.11 -16.23 14.11
C ASN A 471 -1.77 -14.99 14.70
N VAL A 472 -1.91 -13.92 13.91
CA VAL A 472 -2.41 -12.61 14.36
C VAL A 472 -3.88 -12.73 14.77
N ASP A 473 -4.26 -12.19 15.93
CA ASP A 473 -5.66 -12.23 16.36
C ASP A 473 -6.51 -11.27 15.52
N CYS A 474 -7.17 -11.85 14.52
CA CYS A 474 -8.11 -11.17 13.62
C CYS A 474 -9.14 -10.32 14.37
N ASN A 475 -9.66 -10.79 15.51
CA ASN A 475 -10.69 -10.04 16.25
C ASN A 475 -10.11 -8.81 16.94
N ALA A 476 -8.84 -8.86 17.33
CA ALA A 476 -8.15 -7.76 17.97
C ALA A 476 -7.78 -6.65 16.97
N VAL A 477 -7.40 -7.03 15.75
CA VAL A 477 -7.01 -6.08 14.67
C VAL A 477 -8.19 -5.52 13.89
N HIS A 478 -9.34 -6.19 13.90
CA HIS A 478 -10.51 -5.79 13.12
C HIS A 478 -10.96 -4.35 13.47
N HIS A 479 -11.10 -3.49 12.45
CA HIS A 479 -11.42 -2.06 12.55
C HIS A 479 -10.37 -1.20 13.28
N LYS A 480 -9.17 -1.71 13.51
CA LYS A 480 -8.07 -0.90 14.07
C LYS A 480 -7.41 -0.09 12.96
N ARG A 481 -7.21 1.20 13.21
CA ARG A 481 -6.51 2.12 12.28
C ARG A 481 -5.02 1.84 12.24
N ALA A 482 -4.44 1.62 13.41
CA ALA A 482 -3.01 1.34 13.58
C ALA A 482 -2.77 0.47 14.83
N ILE A 483 -1.55 -0.03 14.96
CA ILE A 483 -1.03 -0.72 16.13
C ILE A 483 0.11 0.10 16.73
N HIS A 484 0.07 0.31 18.04
CA HIS A 484 1.14 0.98 18.78
C HIS A 484 2.02 -0.08 19.47
N ILE A 485 3.26 -0.22 18.98
CA ILE A 485 4.24 -1.23 19.40
C ILE A 485 5.17 -0.62 20.46
N SER A 486 4.56 -0.13 21.54
CA SER A 486 5.25 0.48 22.68
C SER A 486 6.21 -0.49 23.40
N HIS A 487 7.11 0.07 24.21
CA HIS A 487 7.94 -0.73 25.13
C HIS A 487 7.10 -1.67 26.00
N ALA A 488 6.00 -1.18 26.57
CA ALA A 488 5.09 -1.97 27.39
C ALA A 488 4.42 -3.12 26.62
N SER A 489 4.04 -2.87 25.36
CA SER A 489 3.47 -3.90 24.46
C SER A 489 4.49 -5.02 24.20
N VAL A 490 5.74 -4.66 23.92
CA VAL A 490 6.81 -5.65 23.67
C VAL A 490 7.20 -6.40 24.93
N ASP A 491 7.35 -5.73 26.06
CA ASP A 491 7.62 -6.37 27.35
C ASP A 491 6.53 -7.39 27.72
N TRP A 492 5.27 -7.05 27.46
CA TRP A 492 4.15 -7.96 27.67
C TRP A 492 4.23 -9.19 26.75
N LEU A 493 4.56 -8.98 25.48
CA LEU A 493 4.71 -10.06 24.49
C LEU A 493 5.87 -10.98 24.85
N GLN A 494 7.03 -10.42 25.19
CA GLN A 494 8.24 -11.16 25.56
C GLN A 494 8.04 -12.01 26.82
N LYS A 495 7.30 -11.52 27.83
CA LYS A 495 6.92 -12.30 29.02
C LYS A 495 6.01 -13.50 28.69
N ARG A 496 5.45 -13.55 27.48
CA ARG A 496 4.53 -14.59 27.00
C ARG A 496 5.03 -15.22 25.69
N ALA A 497 6.30 -15.07 25.36
CA ALA A 497 6.83 -15.43 24.04
C ALA A 497 6.59 -16.92 23.71
N ASP A 498 6.70 -17.80 24.71
CA ASP A 498 6.40 -19.23 24.60
C ASP A 498 4.94 -19.52 24.20
N GLU A 499 3.98 -18.66 24.61
CA GLU A 499 2.56 -18.84 24.28
C GLU A 499 2.24 -18.54 22.82
N PHE A 500 3.10 -17.76 22.15
CA PHE A 500 2.91 -17.27 20.78
C PHE A 500 4.01 -17.77 19.82
N GLY A 501 4.98 -18.54 20.33
CA GLY A 501 6.10 -19.07 19.56
C GLY A 501 7.05 -17.99 19.01
N ILE A 502 7.26 -16.93 19.79
CA ILE A 502 8.14 -15.78 19.45
C ILE A 502 9.43 -15.90 20.28
N ASP A 503 10.55 -15.37 19.80
CA ASP A 503 11.76 -15.29 20.61
C ASP A 503 11.62 -14.14 21.65
N PRO A 504 11.72 -14.42 22.96
CA PRO A 504 11.56 -13.41 24.01
C PRO A 504 12.65 -12.35 24.02
N ASN A 505 13.74 -12.51 23.25
CA ASN A 505 14.85 -11.56 23.19
C ASN A 505 14.85 -10.72 21.92
N LEU A 506 13.80 -10.81 21.08
CA LEU A 506 13.73 -9.98 19.88
C LEU A 506 13.74 -8.50 20.27
N PRO A 507 14.60 -7.67 19.65
CA PRO A 507 14.52 -6.23 19.83
C PRO A 507 13.17 -5.71 19.32
N ARG A 508 12.70 -4.59 19.89
CA ARG A 508 11.40 -3.98 19.57
C ARG A 508 11.17 -3.84 18.05
N THR A 509 12.21 -3.44 17.32
CA THR A 509 12.22 -3.29 15.87
C THR A 509 11.92 -4.60 15.13
N LYS A 510 12.53 -5.71 15.56
CA LYS A 510 12.27 -7.04 15.00
C LYS A 510 10.89 -7.56 15.39
N VAL A 511 10.36 -7.20 16.56
CA VAL A 511 8.97 -7.49 16.90
C VAL A 511 8.01 -6.77 15.95
N ALA A 512 8.25 -5.48 15.67
CA ALA A 512 7.45 -4.70 14.73
C ALA A 512 7.49 -5.28 13.31
N GLU A 513 8.68 -5.51 12.75
CA GLU A 513 8.84 -6.12 11.43
C GLU A 513 8.14 -7.48 11.33
N THR A 514 8.34 -8.33 12.33
CA THR A 514 7.77 -9.68 12.36
C THR A 514 6.25 -9.61 12.40
N TYR A 515 5.69 -8.80 13.29
CA TYR A 515 4.24 -8.63 13.42
C TYR A 515 3.61 -8.10 12.13
N MET A 516 4.23 -7.08 11.51
CA MET A 516 3.69 -6.49 10.28
C MET A 516 3.80 -7.44 9.08
N ASN A 517 4.86 -8.26 9.02
CA ASN A 517 4.96 -9.34 8.03
C ASN A 517 3.88 -10.40 8.25
N ASP A 518 3.69 -10.88 9.48
CA ASP A 518 2.65 -11.86 9.83
C ASP A 518 1.26 -11.32 9.49
N PHE A 519 1.00 -10.05 9.82
CA PHE A 519 -0.23 -9.35 9.46
C PHE A 519 -0.41 -9.31 7.94
N ARG A 520 0.56 -8.82 7.17
CA ARG A 520 0.43 -8.81 5.71
C ARG A 520 0.24 -10.20 5.13
N GLU A 521 1.00 -11.20 5.54
CA GLU A 521 0.88 -12.54 4.98
C GLU A 521 -0.53 -13.09 5.20
N GLN A 522 -1.06 -12.92 6.42
CA GLN A 522 -2.37 -13.44 6.80
C GLN A 522 -3.53 -12.60 6.23
N PHE A 523 -3.31 -11.32 5.95
CA PHE A 523 -4.35 -10.39 5.49
C PHE A 523 -4.20 -9.88 4.05
N SER A 524 -3.11 -10.18 3.33
CA SER A 524 -2.77 -9.74 1.96
C SER A 524 -3.88 -10.02 0.94
N ARG A 525 -4.49 -11.21 1.02
CA ARG A 525 -5.61 -11.61 0.15
C ARG A 525 -6.86 -10.73 0.34
N TYR A 526 -6.97 -10.00 1.43
CA TYR A 526 -8.11 -9.13 1.72
C TYR A 526 -7.88 -7.65 1.41
N PHE A 527 -6.62 -7.24 1.23
CA PHE A 527 -6.33 -5.89 0.74
C PHE A 527 -6.75 -5.74 -0.73
N ALA A 528 -6.71 -6.83 -1.51
CA ALA A 528 -7.16 -6.88 -2.91
C ALA A 528 -8.68 -7.09 -3.10
N SER A 529 -9.47 -7.30 -2.04
CA SER A 529 -10.92 -7.54 -2.14
C SER A 529 -11.73 -6.56 -1.27
N SER A 530 -13.03 -6.44 -1.58
CA SER A 530 -13.94 -5.47 -0.94
C SER A 530 -14.05 -5.67 0.58
N SER A 531 -14.53 -4.63 1.28
CA SER A 531 -14.71 -4.64 2.75
C SER A 531 -15.53 -5.82 3.28
N LEU A 532 -16.42 -6.40 2.46
CA LEU A 532 -17.25 -7.55 2.82
C LEU A 532 -16.43 -8.86 2.95
N ALA A 533 -15.42 -9.05 2.09
CA ALA A 533 -14.56 -10.22 2.12
C ALA A 533 -13.67 -10.26 3.37
N ARG A 534 -13.29 -9.08 3.88
CA ARG A 534 -12.50 -8.91 5.13
C ARG A 534 -13.24 -9.46 6.35
N ALA A 535 -14.54 -9.19 6.48
CA ALA A 535 -15.35 -9.65 7.61
C ALA A 535 -15.57 -11.17 7.60
N GLN A 536 -15.75 -11.76 6.41
CA GLN A 536 -16.03 -13.19 6.25
C GLN A 536 -14.86 -14.08 6.70
N TYR A 537 -13.61 -13.71 6.45
CA TYR A 537 -12.47 -14.51 6.90
C TYR A 537 -12.30 -14.53 8.42
N CYS A 538 -12.40 -13.36 9.06
CA CYS A 538 -12.36 -13.26 10.51
C CYS A 538 -13.46 -14.13 11.15
N PHE A 539 -14.63 -14.15 10.51
CA PHE A 539 -15.73 -15.02 10.90
C PHE A 539 -15.38 -16.51 10.74
N SER A 540 -14.73 -16.90 9.64
CA SER A 540 -14.30 -18.29 9.40
C SER A 540 -13.26 -18.78 10.43
N GLN A 541 -12.34 -17.90 10.87
CA GLN A 541 -11.38 -18.22 11.93
C GLN A 541 -12.09 -18.41 13.28
N LYS A 542 -13.08 -17.57 13.57
CA LYS A 542 -13.93 -17.71 14.76
C LYS A 542 -14.67 -19.05 14.77
N GLU A 543 -15.18 -19.51 13.63
CA GLU A 543 -15.83 -20.82 13.51
C GLU A 543 -14.85 -21.99 13.73
N ARG A 544 -13.61 -21.92 13.20
CA ARG A 544 -12.58 -22.93 13.45
C ARG A 544 -12.22 -22.99 14.95
N ASN A 545 -12.08 -21.84 15.59
CA ASN A 545 -11.74 -21.75 17.02
C ASN A 545 -12.88 -22.23 17.93
N GLN A 546 -14.13 -22.08 17.51
CA GLN A 546 -15.27 -22.68 18.23
C GLN A 546 -15.32 -24.19 18.05
N LYS A 547 -15.05 -24.69 16.84
CA LYS A 547 -15.01 -26.15 16.56
C LYS A 547 -13.87 -26.84 17.34
N SER A 548 -12.67 -26.26 17.43
CA SER A 548 -11.56 -26.86 18.18
C SER A 548 -11.84 -26.98 19.68
N LYS A 549 -12.53 -25.98 20.27
CA LYS A 549 -12.97 -26.03 21.67
C LYS A 549 -14.01 -27.12 21.94
N HIS A 550 -14.95 -27.36 21.02
CA HIS A 550 -15.93 -28.44 21.17
C HIS A 550 -15.31 -29.84 21.04
N VAL A 551 -14.25 -29.99 20.25
CA VAL A 551 -13.51 -31.27 20.14
C VAL A 551 -12.74 -31.58 21.43
N ALA A 552 -12.14 -30.56 22.07
CA ALA A 552 -11.37 -30.73 23.30
C ALA A 552 -12.22 -31.03 24.56
N VAL A 553 -13.48 -30.58 24.60
CA VAL A 553 -14.39 -30.81 25.75
C VAL A 553 -14.96 -32.24 25.75
N ASN A 554 -15.05 -32.90 24.60
CA ASN A 554 -15.60 -34.26 24.48
C ASN A 554 -14.56 -35.38 24.70
N THR A 555 -13.31 -35.08 25.06
CA THR A 555 -12.26 -36.10 25.25
C THR A 555 -11.92 -36.42 26.71
N THR A 556 -12.66 -35.87 27.68
CA THR A 556 -12.48 -36.21 29.10
C THR A 556 -13.69 -36.93 29.67
N GLY A 557 -13.59 -38.26 29.78
CA GLY A 557 -14.35 -39.04 30.77
C GLY A 557 -15.37 -40.02 30.20
N THR A 558 -14.92 -41.18 29.74
CA THR A 558 -15.65 -42.43 30.00
C THR A 558 -14.67 -43.58 30.10
N THR A 559 -14.22 -43.84 31.32
CA THR A 559 -13.69 -45.15 31.73
C THR A 559 -14.86 -46.13 31.64
N ILE A 560 -14.82 -47.04 30.68
CA ILE A 560 -15.77 -48.16 30.61
C ILE A 560 -14.95 -49.45 30.73
N ASP A 561 -15.26 -50.19 31.79
CA ASP A 561 -14.77 -51.54 32.06
C ASP A 561 -15.08 -52.49 30.90
N SER A 562 -14.14 -53.38 30.61
CA SER A 562 -14.38 -54.54 29.75
C SER A 562 -15.45 -55.44 30.36
N PRO A 563 -16.33 -56.03 29.54
CA PRO A 563 -16.19 -57.48 29.39
C PRO A 563 -16.45 -58.03 27.98
N GLN A 564 -15.67 -59.08 27.71
CA GLN A 564 -15.99 -60.35 27.04
C GLN A 564 -16.66 -60.40 25.66
N SER A 565 -15.91 -61.05 24.77
CA SER A 565 -16.28 -61.96 23.68
C SER A 565 -17.77 -62.26 23.46
N GLU A 566 -18.22 -62.06 22.22
CA GLU A 566 -19.08 -63.03 21.53
C GLU A 566 -18.97 -62.92 20.00
N LYS A 567 -19.23 -64.06 19.36
CA LYS A 567 -19.03 -64.39 17.94
C LYS A 567 -20.24 -63.99 17.07
N GLU A 568 -20.00 -64.05 15.75
CA GLU A 568 -20.98 -64.17 14.65
C GLU A 568 -21.75 -62.87 14.31
N LYS A 569 -22.14 -62.55 13.06
CA LYS A 569 -22.39 -63.33 11.85
C LYS A 569 -22.44 -62.38 10.63
N LYS A 570 -22.14 -62.92 9.44
CA LYS A 570 -22.32 -62.30 8.12
C LYS A 570 -23.80 -62.20 7.72
N THR A 571 -24.18 -61.10 7.05
CA THR A 571 -25.16 -60.95 5.94
C THR A 571 -25.03 -59.48 5.46
N GLY A 572 -25.13 -59.05 4.20
CA GLY A 572 -25.50 -59.66 2.92
C GLY A 572 -26.65 -58.89 2.25
N SER A 573 -26.37 -57.88 1.42
CA SER A 573 -27.21 -57.31 0.32
C SER A 573 -26.43 -56.13 -0.30
N VAL A 574 -26.07 -56.04 -1.59
CA VAL A 574 -26.75 -56.16 -2.90
C VAL A 574 -27.85 -55.13 -3.09
N GLU A 575 -27.54 -54.05 -3.82
CA GLU A 575 -28.47 -53.45 -4.78
C GLU A 575 -27.69 -52.78 -5.94
N LYS A 576 -28.27 -52.85 -7.14
CA LYS A 576 -27.69 -52.66 -8.46
C LYS A 576 -28.20 -51.36 -9.11
N GLN A 577 -27.29 -50.71 -9.87
CA GLN A 577 -27.49 -50.07 -11.19
C GLN A 577 -28.40 -48.82 -11.33
N PRO A 578 -28.36 -48.04 -12.44
CA PRO A 578 -27.69 -48.29 -13.73
C PRO A 578 -26.81 -47.17 -14.32
N SER A 579 -26.13 -47.60 -15.38
CA SER A 579 -25.22 -46.96 -16.34
C SER A 579 -25.92 -46.28 -17.53
N THR A 580 -25.24 -45.28 -18.11
CA THR A 580 -25.34 -44.81 -19.51
C THR A 580 -23.92 -44.49 -19.98
N VAL A 581 -23.23 -45.34 -20.75
CA VAL A 581 -23.19 -45.48 -22.23
C VAL A 581 -23.01 -44.16 -23.00
N THR A 582 -21.81 -43.95 -23.55
CA THR A 582 -21.59 -43.47 -24.92
C THR A 582 -20.15 -43.77 -25.38
N THR A 583 -19.98 -43.85 -26.69
CA THR A 583 -19.08 -44.70 -27.47
C THR A 583 -17.76 -44.05 -27.94
N ASN A 584 -16.70 -44.86 -27.94
CA ASN A 584 -15.58 -45.03 -28.90
C ASN A 584 -15.25 -43.92 -29.92
N VAL A 585 -13.95 -43.54 -29.98
CA VAL A 585 -13.13 -43.52 -31.22
C VAL A 585 -11.68 -43.94 -30.91
N HIS A 586 -11.14 -44.80 -31.78
CA HIS A 586 -9.78 -45.37 -31.82
C HIS A 586 -8.75 -44.51 -32.59
N ARG A 587 -7.49 -44.54 -32.13
CA ARG A 587 -6.18 -44.54 -32.85
C ARG A 587 -5.17 -43.68 -32.07
N GLY A 588 -3.91 -44.05 -31.86
CA GLY A 588 -3.10 -45.15 -32.37
C GLY A 588 -1.84 -45.34 -31.52
N GLN A 589 -1.22 -46.50 -31.72
CA GLN A 589 -0.08 -47.06 -31.00
C GLN A 589 1.24 -46.32 -31.30
N LEU A 590 2.12 -46.24 -30.30
CA LEU A 590 3.58 -46.24 -30.49
C LEU A 590 4.23 -47.14 -29.42
N SER A 591 5.19 -47.92 -29.87
CA SER A 591 5.79 -49.09 -29.22
C SER A 591 7.00 -48.77 -28.34
N ARG A 592 7.17 -49.60 -27.31
CA ARG A 592 8.41 -50.05 -26.61
C ARG A 592 9.61 -50.26 -27.56
N ALA A 593 10.89 -50.31 -27.19
CA ALA A 593 11.68 -50.39 -25.94
C ALA A 593 13.07 -49.74 -26.24
N ASP A 594 13.92 -49.39 -25.27
CA ASP A 594 15.00 -50.31 -24.85
C ASP A 594 15.71 -49.90 -23.54
N THR A 595 16.17 -50.97 -22.89
CA THR A 595 17.02 -51.24 -21.73
C THR A 595 18.27 -50.37 -21.45
N LEU A 596 18.46 -50.04 -20.14
CA LEU A 596 19.63 -50.26 -19.22
C LEU A 596 21.08 -50.26 -19.78
N PRO A 597 22.14 -49.84 -19.03
CA PRO A 597 22.37 -50.27 -17.63
C PRO A 597 23.08 -49.31 -16.66
N THR A 598 23.10 -49.76 -15.40
CA THR A 598 23.84 -49.29 -14.23
C THR A 598 25.36 -49.58 -14.31
N SER A 599 26.20 -48.72 -13.71
CA SER A 599 27.16 -49.09 -12.64
C SER A 599 28.32 -48.08 -12.45
N ASN A 600 28.84 -48.08 -11.21
CA ASN A 600 30.22 -47.80 -10.75
C ASN A 600 30.57 -46.50 -10.00
N ARG A 601 30.50 -46.62 -8.66
CA ARG A 601 31.58 -46.51 -7.65
C ARG A 601 32.89 -45.75 -7.98
N GLY A 602 33.23 -44.82 -7.08
CA GLY A 602 34.59 -44.48 -6.59
C GLY A 602 34.49 -43.36 -5.55
N LYS A 603 34.72 -43.58 -4.23
CA LYS A 603 35.97 -43.37 -3.45
C LYS A 603 36.48 -41.90 -3.52
N ASP A 604 36.95 -41.20 -2.48
CA ASP A 604 37.28 -41.46 -1.07
C ASP A 604 37.77 -40.10 -0.45
N LYS A 605 37.65 -39.95 0.88
CA LYS A 605 38.45 -39.07 1.81
C LYS A 605 38.19 -37.55 1.76
N ALA A 606 38.25 -36.77 2.85
CA ALA A 606 39.03 -36.89 4.08
C ALA A 606 38.35 -36.27 5.32
N ALA A 607 38.75 -36.78 6.49
CA ALA A 607 38.40 -36.33 7.82
C ALA A 607 39.27 -35.15 8.30
N VAL A 608 38.72 -34.26 9.13
CA VAL A 608 39.49 -33.47 10.10
C VAL A 608 38.78 -33.50 11.45
N SER A 609 39.47 -34.06 12.43
CA SER A 609 39.12 -34.11 13.84
C SER A 609 39.54 -32.82 14.55
N LYS A 610 38.86 -32.47 15.65
CA LYS A 610 39.47 -32.01 16.91
C LYS A 610 38.40 -31.83 17.99
N GLY A 611 38.48 -32.68 19.02
CA GLY A 611 37.65 -32.56 20.21
C GLY A 611 38.09 -31.44 21.15
N LYS A 612 37.22 -31.09 22.10
CA LYS A 612 37.63 -30.35 23.31
C LYS A 612 36.85 -30.79 24.55
N LYS A 613 37.66 -30.99 25.59
CA LYS A 613 37.43 -31.54 26.92
C LYS A 613 36.38 -30.78 27.74
N ARG A 614 35.51 -31.54 28.42
CA ARG A 614 34.72 -31.12 29.59
C ARG A 614 35.65 -30.82 30.78
N LYS A 615 35.54 -29.64 31.38
CA LYS A 615 36.04 -29.35 32.75
C LYS A 615 34.84 -29.07 33.65
N LYS A 616 34.65 -29.92 34.67
CA LYS A 616 33.83 -29.65 35.85
C LYS A 616 34.61 -28.70 36.77
N SER A 617 34.00 -27.60 37.22
CA SER A 617 34.48 -26.86 38.39
C SER A 617 33.35 -26.66 39.39
N SER A 618 33.55 -27.20 40.57
CA SER A 618 32.78 -26.96 41.79
C SER A 618 33.02 -25.52 42.28
N ARG A 619 31.96 -24.83 42.73
CA ARG A 619 32.10 -23.57 43.46
C ARG A 619 31.25 -23.57 44.72
N LYS A 620 31.94 -23.36 45.85
CA LYS A 620 31.45 -23.25 47.23
C LYS A 620 30.51 -22.05 47.39
N VAL A 621 29.41 -22.27 48.11
CA VAL A 621 28.52 -21.23 48.63
C VAL A 621 29.09 -20.73 49.96
N SER A 622 29.27 -19.40 50.07
CA SER A 622 29.58 -18.69 51.32
C SER A 622 28.42 -17.76 51.63
N SER A 623 27.81 -17.95 52.79
CA SER A 623 26.75 -17.11 53.33
C SER A 623 27.35 -15.88 54.02
N LYS A 624 27.02 -14.68 53.52
CA LYS A 624 27.21 -13.41 54.26
C LYS A 624 25.87 -12.71 54.39
N SER A 625 25.44 -12.57 55.66
CA SER A 625 24.30 -11.79 56.10
C SER A 625 24.46 -10.32 55.71
N LYS A 626 23.48 -9.76 54.98
CA LYS A 626 23.38 -8.32 54.69
C LYS A 626 22.19 -7.75 55.48
N ARG A 627 22.50 -6.89 56.47
CA ARG A 627 21.53 -5.94 57.07
C ARG A 627 21.06 -4.98 55.97
N LYS A 628 19.75 -4.78 55.87
CA LYS A 628 19.11 -3.83 54.96
C LYS A 628 18.81 -2.53 55.72
N THR A 629 19.42 -1.43 55.31
CA THR A 629 19.05 -0.06 55.70
C THR A 629 18.05 0.50 54.68
N ALA A 630 17.04 1.23 55.15
CA ALA A 630 16.09 1.95 54.30
C ALA A 630 16.72 3.26 53.83
N ILE A 631 16.45 3.65 52.58
CA ILE A 631 16.88 4.93 52.00
C ILE A 631 16.00 6.03 52.60
N THR A 632 16.60 7.07 53.17
CA THR A 632 15.86 8.22 53.73
C THR A 632 15.85 9.39 52.75
N ARG A 633 15.00 10.38 53.01
CA ARG A 633 14.91 11.62 52.22
C ARG A 633 16.24 12.38 52.21
N GLU A 634 17.01 12.31 53.30
CA GLU A 634 18.33 12.95 53.36
C GLU A 634 19.35 12.29 52.42
N ASP A 635 19.23 10.99 52.12
CA ASP A 635 20.12 10.32 51.15
C ASP A 635 19.87 10.79 49.69
N TRP A 636 18.64 11.19 49.39
CA TRP A 636 18.24 11.74 48.07
C TRP A 636 18.73 13.17 47.90
N GLU A 637 18.51 14.02 48.91
CA GLU A 637 18.93 15.43 48.91
C GLU A 637 20.47 15.57 48.94
N ALA A 638 21.21 14.55 49.39
CA ALA A 638 22.68 14.53 49.41
C ALA A 638 23.35 14.02 48.11
N GLY A 639 22.60 13.75 47.03
CA GLY A 639 23.18 13.39 45.73
C GLY A 639 23.90 12.04 45.68
N LYS A 640 23.56 11.08 46.55
CA LYS A 640 24.13 9.73 46.47
C LYS A 640 23.64 8.99 45.23
N GLN A 641 24.55 8.30 44.56
CA GLN A 641 24.24 7.47 43.39
C GLN A 641 23.40 6.24 43.82
N ILE A 642 22.08 6.29 43.59
CA ILE A 642 21.15 5.20 43.92
C ILE A 642 21.00 4.29 42.69
N ARG A 643 21.17 2.97 42.87
CA ARG A 643 20.93 1.99 41.81
C ARG A 643 19.44 1.71 41.70
N PHE A 644 18.92 1.62 40.48
CA PHE A 644 17.50 1.36 40.17
C PHE A 644 16.93 0.13 40.90
N SER A 645 17.76 -0.89 41.16
CA SER A 645 17.41 -2.10 41.90
C SER A 645 17.04 -1.89 43.38
N ASP A 646 17.38 -0.74 43.95
CA ASP A 646 17.12 -0.40 45.35
C ASP A 646 15.78 0.36 45.52
N ILE A 647 15.34 1.06 44.46
CA ILE A 647 14.05 1.78 44.39
C ILE A 647 12.88 0.78 44.34
N THR A 648 12.99 -0.26 43.52
CA THR A 648 11.93 -1.29 43.33
C THR A 648 11.62 -2.10 44.59
N LYS A 649 12.57 -2.22 45.54
CA LYS A 649 12.37 -2.94 46.80
C LYS A 649 11.69 -2.10 47.88
N SER A 650 11.83 -0.78 47.82
CA SER A 650 11.23 0.18 48.76
C SER A 650 9.72 0.32 48.54
N THR A 651 9.32 0.47 47.28
CA THR A 651 7.92 0.71 46.87
C THR A 651 6.98 -0.47 47.16
N SER A 652 7.48 -1.71 47.07
CA SER A 652 6.69 -2.93 47.40
C SER A 652 6.22 -3.03 48.86
N LYS A 653 6.86 -2.30 49.79
CA LYS A 653 6.45 -2.29 51.21
C LYS A 653 5.45 -1.19 51.55
N VAL A 654 5.45 -0.09 50.79
CA VAL A 654 4.53 1.03 51.03
C VAL A 654 3.13 0.72 50.49
N SER A 655 3.03 0.00 49.37
CA SER A 655 1.74 -0.38 48.77
C SER A 655 0.90 -1.32 49.66
N LYS A 656 1.54 -2.24 50.40
CA LYS A 656 0.83 -3.15 51.32
C LYS A 656 0.21 -2.46 52.54
N LYS A 657 0.63 -1.25 52.89
CA LYS A 657 0.14 -0.55 54.10
C LYS A 657 -1.01 0.42 53.84
N LYS A 658 -1.30 0.75 52.57
CA LYS A 658 -2.33 1.74 52.19
C LYS A 658 -3.62 1.13 51.62
N GLN A 659 -3.64 -0.17 51.31
CA GLN A 659 -4.78 -0.88 50.70
C GLN A 659 -5.92 -1.29 51.67
N GLN A 660 -5.95 -0.76 52.90
CA GLN A 660 -6.93 -1.18 53.91
C GLN A 660 -7.90 -0.08 54.36
N LYS A 661 -7.94 1.06 53.68
CA LYS A 661 -8.95 2.09 53.94
C LYS A 661 -9.39 2.74 52.64
N ASP A 662 -10.71 2.87 52.53
CA ASP A 662 -11.48 3.61 51.54
C ASP A 662 -11.85 2.81 50.29
N GLY A 663 -13.09 2.33 50.31
CA GLY A 663 -13.82 1.83 49.15
C GLY A 663 -14.47 3.00 48.43
N SER A 664 -13.95 3.33 47.25
CA SER A 664 -14.64 4.10 46.22
C SER A 664 -14.35 3.43 44.87
N ASP A 665 -15.36 3.38 44.01
CA ASP A 665 -15.42 2.62 42.74
C ASP A 665 -14.53 3.17 41.59
N ASP A 666 -13.30 3.60 41.88
CA ASP A 666 -12.31 4.06 40.89
C ASP A 666 -11.06 3.15 40.84
N ALA A 667 -11.24 1.86 41.10
CA ALA A 667 -10.14 0.90 41.26
C ALA A 667 -9.48 0.41 39.94
N PHE A 668 -9.66 1.07 38.80
CA PHE A 668 -9.26 0.52 37.49
C PHE A 668 -8.11 1.21 36.72
N ASP A 669 -7.37 2.19 37.28
CA ASP A 669 -6.39 2.95 36.46
C ASP A 669 -4.92 2.90 36.93
N LEU A 670 -4.65 2.41 38.16
CA LEU A 670 -3.26 2.34 38.65
C LEU A 670 -2.46 1.17 38.05
N LEU A 671 -3.14 0.08 37.67
CA LEU A 671 -2.51 -1.13 37.16
C LEU A 671 -2.13 -1.00 35.67
N ASP A 672 -2.89 -0.23 34.89
CA ASP A 672 -2.52 0.10 33.50
C ASP A 672 -1.33 1.08 33.49
N MET A 673 -1.30 2.08 34.37
CA MET A 673 -0.14 2.96 34.54
C MET A 673 1.14 2.21 34.93
N MET A 674 1.05 1.23 35.83
CA MET A 674 2.22 0.45 36.28
C MET A 674 2.65 -0.66 35.31
N ASN A 675 1.80 -1.02 34.34
CA ASN A 675 2.17 -1.98 33.29
C ASN A 675 2.67 -1.28 32.01
N GLN A 676 2.49 0.05 31.92
CA GLN A 676 3.03 0.89 30.84
C GLN A 676 4.48 1.35 31.09
N PHE A 677 4.95 1.30 32.34
CA PHE A 677 6.35 1.39 32.75
C PHE A 677 6.91 -0.01 33.04
#